data_AF-A0AAV6VND4-F1
#
_entry.id   AF-A0AAV6VND4-F1
#
_cell.length_a   1.000
_cell.length_b   1.000
_cell.length_c   1.000
_cell.angle_alpha   90.00
_cell.angle_beta   90.00
_cell.angle_gamma   90.00
#
_symmetry.space_group_name_H-M   'P 1'
#
loop_
_entity.id
_entity.type
_entity.pdbx_description
1 polymer ?
#
loop_
_entity_poly.entity_id
_entity_poly.type
_entity_poly.pdbx_seq_one_letter_code
_entity_poly.pdbx_strand_id
1 'polypeptide(L)'
;MSNRYWKDKDERDRGTSSHSKSSSLDDEMEEQYKRKKDGESRQRPRKKVDCRLSTAAQFFVEEEEVQETVTAEKVIKLLNNASSSKEENDTLKHLRTIQQLVVHKEPKLLDNFLDEIMSFQIDPNPKIRMFIVQFIEDTCKQHTQILPNVIGNLALLLVDPEVSIQKRVIQATFQLYMYIIKWLCKAKSVDAIMEATWAKMTELKQSILALLESDNEGIRAMVVKFMESVVLTQTYKDKHSPDNEITLDIVPVILKIFRPTKMEEEAKEIFQKIIDFHGASHVSSLNLMACMQVLTSIGKNRVEFYSKVLQAFECLHANLPPTLSQSQVTSVRKILKLQIFQLVKHPIAIEFSSRISIMLCDLGATPHQINKVLPVAETKKRQKVSNDSWKKNKDEDDEIKIIKVSGRDVKSKNSAIDITADDLVPKLTPVNIANLVLVSMLDLPDVMPTNFQSTYTPIAAAGTEPQIKHLARLLATQLTLAGIGKGIEETKNRTEMVKLDLSDEEETSKKIETVVGQKVGSGTKKQEGIVLMPSGSSGIKSNRQAKKLDFASVCKPFSREEADRLSRAAYARILDAEKTVAKRGGTGARTKILTSLATQFRDDFAIDLRNHIFENPRARLELAFAWIYQEFATCRGFESSMVKPIEYYEDIINRLLSGILQNDEHNRFLYSRFFVDSPYVTEGMAECLKIICTDESSTETGLELAKNMTIYRPSRKLLFLGVVSDLTLHENSAIRTKAVSVAVEIHESGNLKTFIEAFALRSLKFLLSETPTPTNFLFHNHPPHSWSEDLTKVCLHLYLALLPINHKLIHNLGTVYVETSADIKRTILRALEAPVKGMSMASPELLRFVEECPKGAETLVTRIIHILTDKAPPSAELVSRVRDLYRKRVPDVRFLIPIINGLTKREVIAALPELIKLNPTVVKEVFHRLLGSNFSSPLSPAELLVALHNIDSSECNLKIIIKATSLCFEEKNVYTQVVLAMVVQQLMEQDPLPILLMRTVIQSLANYPHLLGFVTNILQRLIVKQVWKQKKIWEGFIKCCQRTKPQSFQVLLQLPPPQLQEVLDSCLDLRDPLCQHVDTFTDHQKAHISKDVMGVLESFKSKNESSISRSPDYHLEDSVEKTGEPLPPGEDHV
;
A
#
# COMPACT_ATOMS: atom_id res chain seq x y z
N MET A 1 25.99 -56.27 37.13
CA MET A 1 26.01 -56.29 38.61
C MET A 1 24.60 -55.86 39.04
N SER A 2 23.85 -56.65 39.81
CA SER A 2 24.01 -56.93 41.25
C SER A 2 23.85 -55.64 42.07
N ASN A 3 22.96 -55.51 43.07
CA ASN A 3 21.98 -56.43 43.69
C ASN A 3 20.74 -55.59 44.13
N ARG A 4 19.55 -56.11 44.50
CA ARG A 4 19.15 -56.80 45.76
C ARG A 4 19.73 -56.13 47.04
N TYR A 5 19.06 -56.06 48.20
CA TYR A 5 17.72 -56.50 48.62
C TYR A 5 17.37 -55.85 49.98
N TRP A 6 16.09 -55.51 50.20
CA TRP A 6 15.36 -55.62 51.48
C TRP A 6 15.85 -54.69 52.63
N LYS A 7 15.25 -54.57 53.81
CA LYS A 7 14.52 -55.47 54.75
C LYS A 7 13.53 -54.65 55.64
N ASP A 8 12.58 -55.21 56.40
CA ASP A 8 12.19 -56.61 56.72
C ASP A 8 10.76 -56.67 57.32
N LYS A 9 10.07 -57.83 57.16
CA LYS A 9 9.24 -58.58 58.17
C LYS A 9 8.05 -57.91 58.91
N ASP A 10 7.07 -58.63 59.47
CA ASP A 10 6.76 -60.08 59.65
C ASP A 10 5.20 -60.26 59.73
N GLU A 11 4.50 -61.39 59.93
CA GLU A 11 4.77 -62.81 60.29
C GLU A 11 3.54 -63.68 59.87
N ARG A 12 3.61 -65.04 59.94
CA ARG A 12 2.48 -66.03 60.05
C ARG A 12 1.40 -66.07 58.92
N ASP A 13 0.78 -67.18 58.48
CA ASP A 13 0.87 -68.66 58.60
C ASP A 13 -0.31 -69.22 57.73
N ARG A 14 -0.40 -70.32 56.95
CA ARG A 14 0.40 -71.45 56.35
C ARG A 14 -0.36 -71.87 55.04
N GLY A 15 0.03 -72.78 54.14
CA GLY A 15 1.20 -73.65 53.92
C GLY A 15 0.81 -75.00 53.25
N THR A 16 1.68 -75.60 52.42
CA THR A 16 1.53 -76.91 51.68
C THR A 16 0.46 -77.00 50.56
N SER A 17 0.54 -77.84 49.49
CA SER A 17 1.66 -78.47 48.73
C SER A 17 1.13 -79.13 47.40
N SER A 18 2.03 -79.61 46.51
CA SER A 18 1.83 -80.49 45.29
C SER A 18 0.99 -79.94 44.10
N HIS A 19 1.50 -79.81 42.85
CA HIS A 19 1.75 -80.79 41.74
C HIS A 19 0.47 -81.19 40.95
N SER A 20 0.41 -81.41 39.61
CA SER A 20 1.36 -81.47 38.45
C SER A 20 0.57 -81.12 37.13
N LYS A 21 1.05 -80.68 35.95
CA LYS A 21 2.27 -80.73 35.10
C LYS A 21 2.17 -81.68 33.85
N SER A 22 1.74 -81.17 32.69
CA SER A 22 1.96 -81.68 31.28
C SER A 22 1.23 -80.75 30.28
N SER A 23 1.84 -80.07 29.28
CA SER A 23 2.31 -80.51 27.93
C SER A 23 1.21 -81.05 26.98
N SER A 24 1.22 -80.80 25.66
CA SER A 24 2.25 -80.21 24.76
C SER A 24 1.68 -79.21 23.72
N LEU A 25 2.57 -78.72 22.85
CA LEU A 25 2.25 -78.16 21.53
C LEU A 25 2.11 -79.30 20.50
N ASP A 26 2.03 -78.90 19.22
CA ASP A 26 2.19 -79.69 17.99
C ASP A 26 0.96 -80.52 17.56
N ASP A 27 0.19 -79.95 16.63
CA ASP A 27 -0.11 -80.58 15.34
C ASP A 27 -0.62 -79.50 14.34
N GLU A 28 0.17 -79.23 13.29
CA GLU A 28 -0.26 -78.48 12.11
C GLU A 28 -0.71 -79.46 11.00
N MET A 29 -1.41 -78.93 9.98
CA MET A 29 -1.68 -79.58 8.69
C MET A 29 -2.64 -80.79 8.64
N GLU A 30 -3.95 -80.53 8.67
CA GLU A 30 -4.98 -81.19 7.81
C GLU A 30 -6.35 -80.49 8.02
N GLU A 31 -7.25 -80.29 7.05
CA GLU A 31 -7.21 -80.40 5.58
C GLU A 31 -7.71 -79.07 4.96
N GLN A 32 -7.08 -78.57 3.90
CA GLN A 32 -7.65 -77.49 3.05
C GLN A 32 -8.21 -78.02 1.71
N TYR A 33 -8.83 -79.20 1.71
CA TYR A 33 -9.07 -79.98 0.48
C TYR A 33 -10.48 -80.58 0.28
N LYS A 34 -11.51 -79.72 0.14
CA LYS A 34 -12.53 -79.90 -0.93
C LYS A 34 -13.24 -78.61 -1.32
N ARG A 35 -13.66 -78.56 -2.59
CA ARG A 35 -14.10 -77.34 -3.28
C ARG A 35 -15.62 -77.15 -3.29
N LYS A 36 -16.00 -75.87 -3.41
CA LYS A 36 -17.20 -75.34 -4.09
C LYS A 36 -17.95 -76.35 -4.97
N LYS A 37 -19.26 -76.47 -4.75
CA LYS A 37 -20.27 -76.23 -5.81
C LYS A 37 -21.68 -76.10 -5.23
N ASP A 38 -22.47 -75.22 -5.87
CA ASP A 38 -23.95 -75.14 -5.87
C ASP A 38 -24.63 -74.97 -4.47
N GLY A 39 -25.78 -74.33 -4.27
CA GLY A 39 -26.68 -73.54 -5.11
C GLY A 39 -27.62 -72.70 -4.20
N GLU A 40 -28.41 -71.80 -4.79
CA GLU A 40 -29.15 -70.68 -4.16
C GLU A 40 -30.02 -70.95 -2.91
N SER A 41 -30.17 -69.88 -2.10
CA SER A 41 -31.32 -69.56 -1.23
C SER A 41 -31.61 -70.41 0.03
N ARG A 42 -31.46 -69.77 1.21
CA ARG A 42 -32.51 -69.66 2.25
C ARG A 42 -32.04 -68.85 3.47
N GLN A 43 -32.96 -68.15 4.12
CA GLN A 43 -32.75 -67.47 5.40
C GLN A 43 -32.48 -68.50 6.52
N ARG A 44 -31.62 -68.15 7.49
CA ARG A 44 -31.56 -68.83 8.80
C ARG A 44 -31.40 -67.81 9.94
N PRO A 45 -31.94 -68.11 11.16
CA PRO A 45 -32.18 -67.10 12.19
C PRO A 45 -30.95 -66.82 13.08
N ARG A 46 -30.99 -65.68 13.78
CA ARG A 46 -30.10 -65.40 14.92
C ARG A 46 -30.37 -66.41 16.05
N LYS A 47 -29.32 -67.08 16.55
CA LYS A 47 -29.39 -67.83 17.81
C LYS A 47 -29.53 -66.83 18.98
N LYS A 48 -30.42 -67.12 19.93
CA LYS A 48 -30.27 -66.61 21.31
C LYS A 48 -29.09 -67.33 21.98
N VAL A 49 -28.45 -66.64 22.93
CA VAL A 49 -27.55 -67.23 23.92
C VAL A 49 -28.04 -66.75 25.27
N ASP A 50 -28.75 -67.62 25.99
CA ASP A 50 -29.34 -67.28 27.29
C ASP A 50 -28.30 -67.49 28.40
N CYS A 51 -27.60 -66.42 28.80
CA CYS A 51 -26.78 -66.42 30.01
C CYS A 51 -27.69 -66.33 31.25
N ARG A 52 -27.88 -67.45 31.96
CA ARG A 52 -28.61 -67.47 33.24
C ARG A 52 -27.80 -66.74 34.31
N LEU A 53 -28.26 -65.55 34.69
CA LEU A 53 -27.82 -64.88 35.93
C LEU A 53 -28.31 -65.65 37.15
N SER A 54 -27.61 -65.51 38.28
CA SER A 54 -28.04 -66.04 39.57
C SER A 54 -29.28 -65.28 40.07
N THR A 55 -30.20 -65.96 40.76
CA THR A 55 -31.45 -65.35 41.27
C THR A 55 -31.21 -64.10 42.12
N ALA A 56 -30.13 -64.06 42.92
CA ALA A 56 -29.76 -62.85 43.67
C ALA A 56 -29.39 -61.67 42.74
N ALA A 57 -28.72 -61.93 41.62
CA ALA A 57 -28.43 -60.90 40.61
C ALA A 57 -29.68 -60.50 39.82
N GLN A 58 -30.69 -61.38 39.68
CA GLN A 58 -31.98 -61.01 39.13
C GLN A 58 -32.74 -60.05 40.06
N PHE A 59 -32.77 -60.34 41.38
CA PHE A 59 -33.36 -59.42 42.36
C PHE A 59 -32.69 -58.04 42.36
N PHE A 60 -31.35 -57.94 42.32
CA PHE A 60 -30.69 -56.64 42.24
C PHE A 60 -30.92 -55.91 40.91
N VAL A 61 -31.08 -56.63 39.78
CA VAL A 61 -31.46 -56.01 38.50
C VAL A 61 -32.91 -55.54 38.51
N GLU A 62 -33.83 -56.30 39.11
CA GLU A 62 -35.23 -55.90 39.29
C GLU A 62 -35.35 -54.69 40.23
N GLU A 63 -34.55 -54.61 41.31
CA GLU A 63 -34.47 -53.41 42.16
C GLU A 63 -33.86 -52.19 41.44
N GLU A 64 -32.83 -52.37 40.59
CA GLU A 64 -32.31 -51.29 39.75
C GLU A 64 -33.35 -50.81 38.72
N GLU A 65 -34.02 -51.71 38.00
CA GLU A 65 -35.04 -51.35 36.99
C GLU A 65 -36.29 -50.70 37.63
N VAL A 66 -36.71 -51.16 38.82
CA VAL A 66 -37.79 -50.52 39.59
C VAL A 66 -37.38 -49.14 40.09
N GLN A 67 -36.12 -48.93 40.51
CA GLN A 67 -35.69 -47.61 40.96
C GLN A 67 -35.51 -46.63 39.78
N GLU A 68 -34.95 -47.09 38.65
CA GLU A 68 -34.82 -46.27 37.43
C GLU A 68 -36.18 -45.86 36.85
N THR A 69 -37.19 -46.73 36.89
CA THR A 69 -38.55 -46.36 36.44
C THR A 69 -39.22 -45.36 37.40
N VAL A 70 -39.04 -45.49 38.71
CA VAL A 70 -39.54 -44.51 39.70
C VAL A 70 -38.86 -43.14 39.57
N THR A 71 -37.55 -43.09 39.32
CA THR A 71 -36.85 -41.83 39.05
C THR A 71 -37.21 -41.25 37.69
N ALA A 72 -37.39 -42.07 36.65
CA ALA A 72 -37.86 -41.61 35.33
C ALA A 72 -39.25 -40.95 35.42
N GLU A 73 -40.21 -41.59 36.12
CA GLU A 73 -41.50 -40.95 36.42
C GLU A 73 -41.35 -39.61 37.14
N LYS A 74 -40.40 -39.52 38.09
CA LYS A 74 -40.13 -38.29 38.85
C LYS A 74 -39.54 -37.20 37.95
N VAL A 75 -38.64 -37.54 37.04
CA VAL A 75 -38.09 -36.61 36.03
C VAL A 75 -39.20 -36.12 35.08
N ILE A 76 -40.06 -37.02 34.60
CA ILE A 76 -41.23 -36.66 33.76
C ILE A 76 -42.18 -35.71 34.50
N LYS A 77 -42.48 -35.97 35.78
CA LYS A 77 -43.31 -35.08 36.61
C LYS A 77 -42.66 -33.70 36.80
N LEU A 78 -41.35 -33.65 37.04
CA LEU A 78 -40.59 -32.40 37.16
C LEU A 78 -40.51 -31.62 35.83
N LEU A 79 -40.36 -32.29 34.69
CA LEU A 79 -40.34 -31.67 33.36
C LEU A 79 -41.70 -31.07 33.02
N ASN A 80 -42.80 -31.79 33.23
CA ASN A 80 -44.15 -31.26 33.03
C ASN A 80 -44.43 -30.06 33.95
N ASN A 81 -43.98 -30.09 35.21
CA ASN A 81 -44.09 -28.94 36.11
C ASN A 81 -43.26 -27.75 35.62
N ALA A 82 -42.02 -27.97 35.16
CA ALA A 82 -41.17 -26.93 34.58
C ALA A 82 -41.81 -26.26 33.34
N SER A 83 -42.43 -27.06 32.46
CA SER A 83 -43.11 -26.60 31.25
C SER A 83 -44.48 -25.94 31.49
N SER A 84 -45.09 -26.13 32.66
CA SER A 84 -46.42 -25.58 33.01
C SER A 84 -46.39 -24.46 34.05
N SER A 85 -45.28 -24.29 34.75
CA SER A 85 -45.06 -23.20 35.71
C SER A 85 -45.15 -21.83 35.03
N LYS A 86 -45.81 -20.89 35.70
CA LYS A 86 -45.83 -19.46 35.31
C LYS A 86 -44.74 -18.65 36.02
N GLU A 87 -44.07 -19.21 37.03
CA GLU A 87 -43.02 -18.53 37.78
C GLU A 87 -41.63 -19.02 37.35
N GLU A 88 -40.83 -18.08 36.84
CA GLU A 88 -39.46 -18.31 36.34
C GLU A 88 -38.57 -19.04 37.34
N ASN A 89 -38.62 -18.61 38.60
CA ASN A 89 -37.79 -19.15 39.67
C ASN A 89 -38.12 -20.62 39.94
N ASP A 90 -39.38 -21.01 39.78
CA ASP A 90 -39.83 -22.38 40.02
C ASP A 90 -39.49 -23.29 38.84
N THR A 91 -39.65 -22.84 37.59
CA THR A 91 -39.12 -23.58 36.42
C THR A 91 -37.63 -23.87 36.61
N LEU A 92 -36.85 -22.89 37.06
CA LEU A 92 -35.41 -23.02 37.28
C LEU A 92 -35.05 -23.90 38.51
N LYS A 93 -35.90 -23.98 39.55
CA LYS A 93 -35.78 -24.98 40.64
C LYS A 93 -36.03 -26.41 40.13
N HIS A 94 -37.09 -26.60 39.34
CA HIS A 94 -37.42 -27.91 38.76
C HIS A 94 -36.29 -28.41 37.84
N LEU A 95 -35.80 -27.55 36.94
CA LEU A 95 -34.69 -27.88 36.03
C LEU A 95 -33.37 -28.22 36.78
N ARG A 96 -33.02 -27.49 37.84
CA ARG A 96 -31.88 -27.86 38.72
C ARG A 96 -32.07 -29.21 39.43
N THR A 97 -33.31 -29.52 39.82
CA THR A 97 -33.64 -30.81 40.44
C THR A 97 -33.50 -31.95 39.41
N ILE A 98 -33.92 -31.73 38.17
CA ILE A 98 -33.72 -32.65 37.04
C ILE A 98 -32.22 -32.85 36.78
N GLN A 99 -31.40 -31.80 36.76
CA GLN A 99 -29.94 -31.92 36.63
C GLN A 99 -29.34 -32.83 37.72
N GLN A 100 -29.77 -32.69 38.98
CA GLN A 100 -29.28 -33.53 40.08
C GLN A 100 -29.70 -35.00 39.96
N LEU A 101 -30.88 -35.30 39.42
CA LEU A 101 -31.31 -36.68 39.19
C LEU A 101 -30.57 -37.29 37.98
N VAL A 102 -30.65 -36.61 36.84
CA VAL A 102 -30.25 -37.16 35.54
C VAL A 102 -28.73 -37.15 35.33
N VAL A 103 -27.99 -36.17 35.87
CA VAL A 103 -26.53 -36.08 35.69
C VAL A 103 -25.76 -36.76 36.83
N HIS A 104 -26.28 -36.74 38.06
CA HIS A 104 -25.53 -37.21 39.25
C HIS A 104 -26.05 -38.48 39.93
N LYS A 105 -27.31 -38.91 39.70
CA LYS A 105 -27.83 -40.17 40.27
C LYS A 105 -27.92 -41.28 39.25
N GLU A 106 -28.63 -41.04 38.15
CA GLU A 106 -28.97 -42.09 37.18
C GLU A 106 -28.66 -41.67 35.74
N PRO A 107 -27.38 -41.68 35.33
CA PRO A 107 -26.96 -41.26 33.99
C PRO A 107 -27.57 -42.07 32.84
N LYS A 108 -28.11 -43.28 33.08
CA LYS A 108 -28.80 -44.07 32.05
C LYS A 108 -30.06 -43.35 31.52
N LEU A 109 -30.68 -42.48 32.32
CA LEU A 109 -31.86 -41.70 31.94
C LEU A 109 -31.54 -40.47 31.08
N LEU A 110 -30.26 -40.10 30.94
CA LEU A 110 -29.85 -38.85 30.32
C LEU A 110 -30.11 -38.80 28.81
N ASP A 111 -29.81 -39.87 28.08
CA ASP A 111 -30.11 -39.96 26.65
C ASP A 111 -31.64 -39.95 26.37
N ASN A 112 -32.46 -40.43 27.32
CA ASN A 112 -33.92 -40.50 27.20
C ASN A 112 -34.64 -39.14 27.44
N PHE A 113 -33.96 -38.16 28.04
CA PHE A 113 -34.53 -36.84 28.35
C PHE A 113 -33.70 -35.66 27.82
N LEU A 114 -32.67 -35.94 27.01
CA LEU A 114 -31.76 -34.92 26.50
C LEU A 114 -32.49 -33.90 25.62
N ASP A 115 -33.30 -34.36 24.66
CA ASP A 115 -34.02 -33.49 23.73
C ASP A 115 -35.09 -32.63 24.44
N GLU A 116 -35.79 -33.19 25.44
CA GLU A 116 -36.73 -32.46 26.30
C GLU A 116 -36.03 -31.34 27.08
N ILE A 117 -34.86 -31.62 27.68
CA ILE A 117 -34.08 -30.61 28.41
C ILE A 117 -33.50 -29.57 27.44
N MET A 118 -32.99 -29.98 26.27
CA MET A 118 -32.48 -29.06 25.23
C MET A 118 -33.59 -28.19 24.62
N SER A 119 -34.87 -28.59 24.66
CA SER A 119 -35.98 -27.76 24.14
C SER A 119 -36.09 -26.38 24.81
N PHE A 120 -35.68 -26.27 26.08
CA PHE A 120 -35.62 -25.01 26.82
C PHE A 120 -34.52 -24.06 26.33
N GLN A 121 -33.70 -24.42 25.33
CA GLN A 121 -32.77 -23.49 24.69
C GLN A 121 -33.48 -22.36 23.91
N ILE A 122 -34.78 -22.51 23.61
CA ILE A 122 -35.62 -21.50 22.93
C ILE A 122 -36.50 -20.74 23.93
N ASP A 123 -36.33 -20.97 25.25
CA ASP A 123 -37.11 -20.29 26.29
C ASP A 123 -36.85 -18.77 26.29
N PRO A 124 -37.88 -17.90 26.37
CA PRO A 124 -37.69 -16.45 26.35
C PRO A 124 -36.82 -15.92 27.49
N ASN A 125 -36.75 -16.61 28.63
CA ASN A 125 -36.00 -16.18 29.81
C ASN A 125 -34.50 -16.47 29.66
N PRO A 126 -33.62 -15.45 29.66
CA PRO A 126 -32.19 -15.68 29.52
C PRO A 126 -31.58 -16.48 30.68
N LYS A 127 -32.18 -16.48 31.89
CA LYS A 127 -31.72 -17.31 33.01
C LYS A 127 -31.89 -18.81 32.74
N ILE A 128 -32.94 -19.19 32.01
CA ILE A 128 -33.23 -20.58 31.65
C ILE A 128 -32.26 -21.01 30.54
N ARG A 129 -32.05 -20.18 29.52
CA ARG A 129 -31.05 -20.45 28.48
C ARG A 129 -29.62 -20.51 29.04
N MET A 130 -29.24 -19.63 29.97
CA MET A 130 -27.97 -19.73 30.72
C MET A 130 -27.86 -21.02 31.54
N PHE A 131 -28.96 -21.52 32.11
CA PHE A 131 -28.99 -22.82 32.78
C PHE A 131 -28.77 -23.98 31.80
N ILE A 132 -29.30 -23.93 30.57
CA ILE A 132 -29.03 -24.97 29.55
C ILE A 132 -27.54 -25.00 29.17
N VAL A 133 -26.87 -23.84 29.08
CA VAL A 133 -25.41 -23.79 28.88
C VAL A 133 -24.64 -24.42 30.07
N GLN A 134 -25.07 -24.15 31.31
CA GLN A 134 -24.52 -24.81 32.51
C GLN A 134 -24.75 -26.32 32.50
N PHE A 135 -25.95 -26.77 32.13
CA PHE A 135 -26.32 -28.18 32.03
C PHE A 135 -25.44 -28.92 31.01
N ILE A 136 -25.23 -28.34 29.82
CA ILE A 136 -24.33 -28.90 28.79
C ILE A 136 -22.89 -29.00 29.33
N GLU A 137 -22.40 -27.97 30.04
CA GLU A 137 -21.05 -27.95 30.61
C GLU A 137 -20.85 -29.07 31.65
N ASP A 138 -21.75 -29.19 32.63
CA ASP A 138 -21.63 -30.18 33.71
C ASP A 138 -21.89 -31.61 33.23
N THR A 139 -22.75 -31.76 32.22
CA THR A 139 -23.05 -33.04 31.56
C THR A 139 -21.83 -33.54 30.80
N CYS A 140 -21.22 -32.73 29.93
CA CYS A 140 -20.09 -33.17 29.10
C CYS A 140 -18.81 -33.47 29.91
N LYS A 141 -18.63 -32.83 31.08
CA LYS A 141 -17.55 -33.15 32.03
C LYS A 141 -17.66 -34.56 32.62
N GLN A 142 -18.88 -35.04 32.86
CA GLN A 142 -19.14 -36.36 33.47
C GLN A 142 -19.36 -37.44 32.40
N HIS A 143 -20.12 -37.12 31.35
CA HIS A 143 -20.53 -38.04 30.28
C HIS A 143 -20.13 -37.49 28.90
N THR A 144 -18.84 -37.48 28.61
CA THR A 144 -18.28 -36.88 27.37
C THR A 144 -18.69 -37.61 26.08
N GLN A 145 -19.41 -38.73 26.15
CA GLN A 145 -20.01 -39.41 25.00
C GLN A 145 -21.20 -38.66 24.38
N ILE A 146 -21.89 -37.81 25.14
CA ILE A 146 -23.06 -37.03 24.68
C ILE A 146 -22.67 -35.79 23.86
N LEU A 147 -21.39 -35.42 23.92
CA LEU A 147 -20.80 -34.26 23.25
C LEU A 147 -21.24 -34.06 21.77
N PRO A 148 -21.30 -35.09 20.89
CA PRO A 148 -21.71 -34.90 19.49
C PRO A 148 -23.12 -34.34 19.31
N ASN A 149 -24.03 -34.64 20.24
CA ASN A 149 -25.44 -34.25 20.15
C ASN A 149 -25.67 -32.80 20.63
N VAL A 150 -24.87 -32.35 21.60
CA VAL A 150 -25.04 -31.03 22.27
C VAL A 150 -24.13 -29.94 21.73
N ILE A 151 -23.05 -30.27 20.99
CA ILE A 151 -22.13 -29.26 20.45
C ILE A 151 -22.82 -28.28 19.48
N GLY A 152 -23.83 -28.75 18.73
CA GLY A 152 -24.66 -27.89 17.88
C GLY A 152 -25.48 -26.86 18.66
N ASN A 153 -25.94 -27.19 19.87
CA ASN A 153 -26.71 -26.28 20.72
C ASN A 153 -25.82 -25.15 21.27
N LEU A 154 -24.55 -25.43 21.58
CA LEU A 154 -23.58 -24.39 21.95
C LEU A 154 -23.31 -23.43 20.79
N ALA A 155 -23.25 -23.91 19.55
CA ALA A 155 -23.10 -23.06 18.37
C ALA A 155 -24.33 -22.17 18.13
N LEU A 156 -25.55 -22.68 18.32
CA LEU A 156 -26.78 -21.86 18.26
C LEU A 156 -26.82 -20.80 19.36
N LEU A 157 -26.53 -21.19 20.61
CA LEU A 157 -26.56 -20.28 21.77
C LEU A 157 -25.44 -19.23 21.77
N LEU A 158 -24.39 -19.39 20.95
CA LEU A 158 -23.38 -18.34 20.73
C LEU A 158 -23.94 -17.14 19.93
N VAL A 159 -25.01 -17.35 19.15
CA VAL A 159 -25.67 -16.32 18.32
C VAL A 159 -26.89 -15.71 19.05
N ASP A 160 -27.08 -16.01 20.33
CA ASP A 160 -28.16 -15.44 21.15
C ASP A 160 -28.04 -13.90 21.26
N PRO A 161 -29.13 -13.12 21.13
CA PRO A 161 -29.05 -11.65 21.28
C PRO A 161 -28.63 -11.19 22.68
N GLU A 162 -28.77 -12.03 23.72
CA GLU A 162 -28.37 -11.67 25.08
C GLU A 162 -26.88 -11.94 25.32
N VAL A 163 -26.11 -10.85 25.44
CA VAL A 163 -24.66 -10.84 25.72
C VAL A 163 -24.27 -11.70 26.94
N SER A 164 -25.15 -11.80 27.95
CA SER A 164 -24.92 -12.64 29.14
C SER A 164 -24.88 -14.15 28.81
N ILE A 165 -25.63 -14.58 27.79
CA ILE A 165 -25.61 -15.96 27.29
C ILE A 165 -24.35 -16.20 26.47
N GLN A 166 -24.02 -15.31 25.52
CA GLN A 166 -22.81 -15.42 24.71
C GLN A 166 -21.55 -15.59 25.59
N LYS A 167 -21.42 -14.77 26.66
CA LYS A 167 -20.35 -14.89 27.66
C LYS A 167 -20.34 -16.25 28.37
N ARG A 168 -21.52 -16.78 28.73
CA ARG A 168 -21.66 -18.08 29.39
C ARG A 168 -21.33 -19.25 28.45
N VAL A 169 -21.64 -19.13 27.15
CA VAL A 169 -21.28 -20.10 26.11
C VAL A 169 -19.78 -20.12 25.90
N ILE A 170 -19.12 -18.97 25.79
CA ILE A 170 -17.64 -18.88 25.72
C ILE A 170 -17.01 -19.51 26.98
N GLN A 171 -17.58 -19.25 28.17
CA GLN A 171 -17.15 -19.86 29.43
C GLN A 171 -17.23 -21.39 29.41
N ALA A 172 -18.37 -21.95 28.98
CA ALA A 172 -18.54 -23.40 28.86
C ALA A 172 -17.61 -23.99 27.80
N THR A 173 -17.47 -23.32 26.65
CA THR A 173 -16.68 -23.82 25.53
C THR A 173 -15.18 -23.91 25.87
N PHE A 174 -14.61 -22.95 26.63
CA PHE A 174 -13.21 -23.07 27.06
C PHE A 174 -12.98 -24.17 28.08
N GLN A 175 -13.96 -24.42 28.97
CA GLN A 175 -13.93 -25.53 29.92
C GLN A 175 -14.00 -26.87 29.17
N LEU A 176 -14.89 -26.98 28.18
CA LEU A 176 -15.13 -28.22 27.46
C LEU A 176 -14.02 -28.58 26.45
N TYR A 177 -13.35 -27.61 25.82
CA TYR A 177 -12.31 -27.85 24.80
C TYR A 177 -11.27 -28.92 25.22
N MET A 178 -10.81 -28.84 26.47
CA MET A 178 -9.88 -29.80 27.05
C MET A 178 -10.47 -31.23 27.18
N TYR A 179 -11.76 -31.37 27.50
CA TYR A 179 -12.46 -32.65 27.61
C TYR A 179 -12.74 -33.27 26.23
N ILE A 180 -13.00 -32.46 25.20
CA ILE A 180 -13.16 -32.93 23.81
C ILE A 180 -11.86 -33.60 23.35
N ILE A 181 -10.73 -32.91 23.52
CA ILE A 181 -9.41 -33.47 23.18
C ILE A 181 -9.12 -34.72 24.02
N LYS A 182 -9.45 -34.73 25.32
CA LYS A 182 -9.34 -35.92 26.20
C LYS A 182 -10.17 -37.12 25.73
N TRP A 183 -11.35 -36.88 25.17
CA TRP A 183 -12.24 -37.91 24.64
C TRP A 183 -11.72 -38.48 23.32
N LEU A 184 -11.33 -37.60 22.38
CA LEU A 184 -10.73 -38.02 21.10
C LEU A 184 -9.43 -38.80 21.32
N CYS A 185 -8.56 -38.38 22.25
CA CYS A 185 -7.31 -39.09 22.58
C CYS A 185 -7.51 -40.46 23.26
N LYS A 186 -8.72 -40.77 23.76
CA LYS A 186 -9.08 -42.08 24.32
C LYS A 186 -9.61 -43.06 23.27
N ALA A 187 -9.94 -42.59 22.06
CA ALA A 187 -10.51 -43.43 21.01
C ALA A 187 -9.45 -44.38 20.41
N LYS A 188 -9.81 -45.64 20.20
CA LYS A 188 -8.95 -46.66 19.55
C LYS A 188 -9.07 -46.64 18.02
N SER A 189 -10.15 -46.08 17.50
CA SER A 189 -10.48 -45.92 16.08
C SER A 189 -11.00 -44.50 15.86
N VAL A 190 -10.97 -44.05 14.60
CA VAL A 190 -11.57 -42.79 14.18
C VAL A 190 -12.94 -43.08 13.58
N ASP A 191 -14.00 -42.60 14.23
CA ASP A 191 -15.37 -42.74 13.74
C ASP A 191 -15.81 -41.42 13.07
N ALA A 192 -16.64 -41.50 12.01
CA ALA A 192 -17.10 -40.32 11.28
C ALA A 192 -17.86 -39.29 12.16
N ILE A 193 -18.48 -39.75 13.26
CA ILE A 193 -19.12 -38.89 14.27
C ILE A 193 -18.05 -38.08 15.05
N MET A 194 -16.88 -38.65 15.33
CA MET A 194 -15.78 -37.96 16.00
C MET A 194 -15.17 -36.89 15.09
N GLU A 195 -14.99 -37.19 13.80
CA GLU A 195 -14.53 -36.22 12.80
C GLU A 195 -15.52 -35.05 12.65
N ALA A 196 -16.82 -35.33 12.55
CA ALA A 196 -17.86 -34.30 12.50
C ALA A 196 -17.93 -33.46 13.80
N THR A 197 -17.72 -34.08 14.97
CA THR A 197 -17.69 -33.38 16.26
C THR A 197 -16.48 -32.45 16.35
N TRP A 198 -15.31 -32.91 15.91
CA TRP A 198 -14.10 -32.08 15.89
C TRP A 198 -14.19 -30.94 14.86
N ALA A 199 -14.80 -31.19 13.69
CA ALA A 199 -15.11 -30.15 12.72
C ALA A 199 -16.03 -29.08 13.32
N LYS A 200 -17.12 -29.46 13.98
CA LYS A 200 -18.01 -28.50 14.67
C LYS A 200 -17.35 -27.79 15.86
N MET A 201 -16.42 -28.42 16.58
CA MET A 201 -15.63 -27.70 17.59
C MET A 201 -14.65 -26.70 16.95
N THR A 202 -14.11 -27.02 15.78
CA THR A 202 -13.20 -26.11 15.05
C THR A 202 -13.96 -24.90 14.50
N GLU A 203 -15.17 -25.12 13.97
CA GLU A 203 -16.11 -24.06 13.58
C GLU A 203 -16.45 -23.16 14.78
N LEU A 204 -16.89 -23.74 15.90
CA LEU A 204 -17.20 -23.00 17.13
C LEU A 204 -16.00 -22.22 17.68
N LYS A 205 -14.79 -22.81 17.64
CA LYS A 205 -13.54 -22.14 18.00
C LYS A 205 -13.28 -20.92 17.11
N GLN A 206 -13.46 -21.04 15.80
CA GLN A 206 -13.29 -19.92 14.86
C GLN A 206 -14.33 -18.82 15.10
N SER A 207 -15.60 -19.17 15.35
CA SER A 207 -16.63 -18.19 15.72
C SER A 207 -16.30 -17.44 17.02
N ILE A 208 -15.80 -18.11 18.05
CA ILE A 208 -15.39 -17.47 19.31
C ILE A 208 -14.16 -16.56 19.10
N LEU A 209 -13.18 -16.97 18.27
CA LEU A 209 -12.01 -16.13 17.96
C LEU A 209 -12.40 -14.85 17.19
N ALA A 210 -13.39 -14.91 16.30
CA ALA A 210 -13.92 -13.74 15.60
C ALA A 210 -14.57 -12.71 16.55
N LEU A 211 -15.12 -13.15 17.68
CA LEU A 211 -15.69 -12.25 18.71
C LEU A 211 -14.65 -11.42 19.47
N LEU A 212 -13.35 -11.54 19.16
CA LEU A 212 -12.32 -10.60 19.64
C LEU A 212 -12.54 -9.17 19.10
N GLU A 213 -13.19 -9.03 17.94
CA GLU A 213 -13.55 -7.74 17.32
C GLU A 213 -14.93 -7.22 17.78
N SER A 214 -15.66 -7.96 18.62
CA SER A 214 -16.99 -7.56 19.13
C SER A 214 -16.94 -6.26 19.94
N ASP A 215 -17.91 -5.36 19.75
CA ASP A 215 -18.05 -4.11 20.50
C ASP A 215 -18.11 -4.29 22.03
N ASN A 216 -18.65 -5.42 22.52
CA ASN A 216 -18.84 -5.63 23.95
C ASN A 216 -17.53 -6.00 24.66
N GLU A 217 -17.03 -5.09 25.51
CA GLU A 217 -15.77 -5.27 26.22
C GLU A 217 -15.65 -6.60 26.98
N GLY A 218 -16.75 -7.04 27.59
CA GLY A 218 -16.79 -8.27 28.37
C GLY A 218 -16.86 -9.54 27.53
N ILE A 219 -17.20 -9.45 26.24
CA ILE A 219 -17.07 -10.59 25.30
C ILE A 219 -15.60 -10.73 24.96
N ARG A 220 -14.93 -9.66 24.52
CA ARG A 220 -13.49 -9.64 24.20
C ARG A 220 -12.66 -10.23 25.36
N ALA A 221 -12.91 -9.80 26.60
CA ALA A 221 -12.21 -10.33 27.77
C ALA A 221 -12.41 -11.85 28.00
N MET A 222 -13.59 -12.39 27.66
CA MET A 222 -13.88 -13.82 27.71
C MET A 222 -13.26 -14.60 26.53
N VAL A 223 -13.18 -13.99 25.35
CA VAL A 223 -12.49 -14.57 24.18
C VAL A 223 -11.00 -14.73 24.47
N VAL A 224 -10.33 -13.74 25.07
CA VAL A 224 -8.91 -13.87 25.46
C VAL A 224 -8.72 -14.97 26.52
N LYS A 225 -9.69 -15.20 27.42
CA LYS A 225 -9.68 -16.33 28.35
C LYS A 225 -9.93 -17.70 27.69
N PHE A 226 -10.71 -17.74 26.61
CA PHE A 226 -10.81 -18.93 25.75
C PHE A 226 -9.47 -19.19 25.02
N MET A 227 -8.82 -18.15 24.48
CA MET A 227 -7.50 -18.25 23.84
C MET A 227 -6.43 -18.79 24.81
N GLU A 228 -6.45 -18.41 26.10
CA GLU A 228 -5.58 -18.98 27.14
C GLU A 228 -5.70 -20.52 27.20
N SER A 229 -6.94 -21.03 27.33
CA SER A 229 -7.22 -22.47 27.40
C SER A 229 -6.77 -23.20 26.13
N VAL A 230 -7.00 -22.59 24.97
CA VAL A 230 -6.59 -23.14 23.67
C VAL A 230 -5.07 -23.25 23.56
N VAL A 231 -4.32 -22.18 23.86
CA VAL A 231 -2.84 -22.17 23.81
C VAL A 231 -2.25 -23.17 24.80
N LEU A 232 -2.76 -23.23 26.03
CA LEU A 232 -2.28 -24.19 27.03
C LEU A 232 -2.55 -25.65 26.62
N THR A 233 -3.73 -25.95 26.04
CA THR A 233 -4.07 -27.32 25.63
C THR A 233 -3.33 -27.77 24.36
N GLN A 234 -3.05 -26.83 23.45
CA GLN A 234 -2.37 -27.08 22.16
C GLN A 234 -0.84 -26.88 22.21
N THR A 235 -0.22 -27.01 23.38
CA THR A 235 1.25 -26.94 23.54
C THR A 235 1.76 -28.11 24.39
N TYR A 236 3.06 -28.42 24.29
CA TYR A 236 3.72 -29.46 25.10
C TYR A 236 3.94 -29.00 26.55
N LYS A 237 4.08 -29.96 27.47
CA LYS A 237 4.28 -29.71 28.90
C LYS A 237 5.73 -29.36 29.23
N ASP A 238 5.92 -28.36 30.10
CA ASP A 238 7.21 -28.04 30.71
C ASP A 238 7.40 -28.72 32.08
N LYS A 239 8.66 -28.78 32.52
CA LYS A 239 9.05 -29.37 33.83
C LYS A 239 8.43 -28.69 35.06
N HIS A 240 7.80 -27.53 34.89
CA HIS A 240 7.15 -26.76 35.96
C HIS A 240 5.62 -26.60 35.75
N SER A 241 5.06 -27.13 34.66
CA SER A 241 3.60 -27.15 34.45
C SER A 241 2.94 -28.15 35.42
N PRO A 242 1.74 -27.88 35.95
CA PRO A 242 1.07 -28.77 36.90
C PRO A 242 0.72 -30.13 36.28
N ASP A 243 0.79 -31.20 37.07
CA ASP A 243 0.69 -32.59 36.58
C ASP A 243 -0.70 -33.03 36.09
N ASN A 244 -1.73 -32.20 36.27
CA ASN A 244 -3.12 -32.52 35.92
C ASN A 244 -3.65 -31.74 34.70
N GLU A 245 -2.79 -30.97 34.01
CA GLU A 245 -3.11 -30.33 32.73
C GLU A 245 -3.07 -31.35 31.58
N ILE A 246 -3.86 -31.08 30.52
CA ILE A 246 -3.81 -31.83 29.27
C ILE A 246 -3.03 -31.04 28.24
N THR A 247 -2.00 -31.67 27.70
CA THR A 247 -1.03 -31.10 26.75
C THR A 247 -0.92 -31.98 25.50
N LEU A 248 -0.20 -31.51 24.48
CA LEU A 248 0.03 -32.29 23.25
C LEU A 248 0.73 -33.64 23.50
N ASP A 249 1.44 -33.80 24.62
CA ASP A 249 2.11 -35.05 25.03
C ASP A 249 1.13 -36.23 25.22
N ILE A 250 -0.16 -35.95 25.43
CA ILE A 250 -1.22 -36.95 25.63
C ILE A 250 -1.83 -37.40 24.28
N VAL A 251 -1.54 -36.70 23.18
CA VAL A 251 -2.12 -36.97 21.85
C VAL A 251 -1.45 -38.18 21.18
N PRO A 252 -2.17 -39.27 20.88
CA PRO A 252 -1.62 -40.38 20.11
C PRO A 252 -1.41 -39.97 18.65
N VAL A 253 -0.16 -39.97 18.19
CA VAL A 253 0.27 -39.64 16.80
C VAL A 253 -0.43 -40.51 15.73
N ILE A 254 -1.06 -41.61 16.13
CA ILE A 254 -1.80 -42.57 15.31
C ILE A 254 -3.17 -42.00 14.85
N LEU A 255 -3.75 -41.03 15.57
CA LEU A 255 -5.08 -40.48 15.26
C LEU A 255 -5.03 -39.54 14.05
N LYS A 256 -5.76 -39.89 12.98
CA LYS A 256 -5.80 -39.09 11.74
C LYS A 256 -6.64 -37.80 11.81
N ILE A 257 -7.42 -37.60 12.90
CA ILE A 257 -8.35 -36.47 13.06
C ILE A 257 -7.60 -35.12 13.14
N PHE A 258 -6.46 -35.07 13.83
CA PHE A 258 -5.65 -33.87 14.00
C PHE A 258 -4.17 -34.19 14.15
N ARG A 259 -3.30 -33.30 13.63
CA ARG A 259 -1.84 -33.44 13.71
C ARG A 259 -1.32 -32.55 14.85
N PRO A 260 -0.51 -33.07 15.80
CA PRO A 260 0.03 -32.27 16.91
C PRO A 260 0.77 -31.00 16.45
N THR A 261 1.61 -31.10 15.42
CA THR A 261 2.34 -29.94 14.85
C THR A 261 1.40 -28.84 14.37
N LYS A 262 0.32 -29.17 13.66
CA LYS A 262 -0.66 -28.18 13.20
C LYS A 262 -1.41 -27.51 14.36
N MET A 263 -1.63 -28.24 15.47
CA MET A 263 -2.22 -27.66 16.68
C MET A 263 -1.23 -26.73 17.39
N GLU A 264 0.07 -27.06 17.40
CA GLU A 264 1.14 -26.22 17.93
C GLU A 264 1.33 -24.93 17.11
N GLU A 265 1.29 -25.02 15.78
CA GLU A 265 1.27 -23.88 14.85
C GLU A 265 0.09 -22.95 15.15
N GLU A 266 -1.13 -23.50 15.23
CA GLU A 266 -2.35 -22.78 15.58
C GLU A 266 -2.27 -22.12 16.97
N ALA A 267 -1.67 -22.81 17.96
CA ALA A 267 -1.44 -22.25 19.29
C ALA A 267 -0.48 -21.04 19.25
N LYS A 268 0.55 -21.09 18.40
CA LYS A 268 1.54 -20.02 18.25
C LYS A 268 0.96 -18.80 17.51
N GLU A 269 0.08 -19.03 16.53
CA GLU A 269 -0.75 -17.95 15.93
C GLU A 269 -1.71 -17.32 16.95
N ILE A 270 -2.43 -18.13 17.72
CA ILE A 270 -3.40 -17.64 18.72
C ILE A 270 -2.67 -16.86 19.82
N PHE A 271 -1.49 -17.33 20.27
CA PHE A 271 -0.64 -16.58 21.21
C PHE A 271 -0.24 -15.22 20.63
N GLN A 272 0.18 -15.15 19.36
CA GLN A 272 0.54 -13.88 18.73
C GLN A 272 -0.64 -12.91 18.71
N LYS A 273 -1.85 -13.38 18.38
CA LYS A 273 -3.09 -12.57 18.42
C LYS A 273 -3.39 -11.98 19.82
N ILE A 274 -3.01 -12.67 20.91
CA ILE A 274 -3.11 -12.12 22.29
C ILE A 274 -2.10 -10.98 22.48
N ILE A 275 -0.86 -11.13 21.99
CA ILE A 275 0.18 -10.10 22.06
C ILE A 275 -0.21 -8.85 21.26
N ASP A 276 -0.75 -9.04 20.05
CA ASP A 276 -1.17 -7.95 19.17
C ASP A 276 -2.35 -7.17 19.79
N PHE A 277 -3.35 -7.87 20.33
CA PHE A 277 -4.48 -7.25 21.05
C PHE A 277 -4.06 -6.55 22.36
N HIS A 278 -3.06 -7.08 23.06
CA HIS A 278 -2.45 -6.44 24.24
C HIS A 278 -1.66 -5.17 23.88
N GLY A 279 -1.11 -5.08 22.66
CA GLY A 279 -0.39 -3.92 22.14
C GLY A 279 -1.27 -2.85 21.46
N ALA A 280 -2.58 -3.08 21.30
CA ALA A 280 -3.45 -2.19 20.54
C ALA A 280 -3.67 -0.83 21.23
N SER A 281 -3.51 0.27 20.47
CA SER A 281 -3.58 1.66 20.95
C SER A 281 -4.92 2.10 21.56
N HIS A 282 -5.98 1.32 21.34
CA HIS A 282 -7.35 1.59 21.76
C HIS A 282 -7.94 0.48 22.66
N VAL A 283 -7.11 -0.44 23.19
CA VAL A 283 -7.56 -1.51 24.09
C VAL A 283 -8.10 -0.93 25.41
N SER A 284 -9.26 -1.42 25.85
CA SER A 284 -9.86 -0.94 27.10
C SER A 284 -9.16 -1.48 28.34
N SER A 285 -9.20 -0.73 29.44
CA SER A 285 -8.52 -1.11 30.70
C SER A 285 -8.89 -2.51 31.20
N LEU A 286 -10.17 -2.92 31.09
CA LEU A 286 -10.64 -4.24 31.49
C LEU A 286 -10.01 -5.35 30.63
N ASN A 287 -9.99 -5.15 29.30
CA ASN A 287 -9.39 -6.08 28.36
C ASN A 287 -7.89 -6.21 28.56
N LEU A 288 -7.19 -5.08 28.73
CA LEU A 288 -5.76 -5.05 28.99
C LEU A 288 -5.38 -5.77 30.30
N MET A 289 -6.17 -5.57 31.36
CA MET A 289 -5.99 -6.29 32.63
C MET A 289 -6.24 -7.80 32.50
N ALA A 290 -7.22 -8.22 31.67
CA ALA A 290 -7.44 -9.64 31.36
C ALA A 290 -6.27 -10.23 30.56
N CYS A 291 -5.78 -9.52 29.54
CA CYS A 291 -4.64 -9.94 28.72
C CYS A 291 -3.36 -10.11 29.55
N MET A 292 -3.05 -9.16 30.45
CA MET A 292 -1.89 -9.30 31.34
C MET A 292 -1.97 -10.56 32.22
N GLN A 293 -3.16 -10.91 32.74
CA GLN A 293 -3.36 -12.14 33.52
C GLN A 293 -3.21 -13.39 32.66
N VAL A 294 -3.74 -13.38 31.44
CA VAL A 294 -3.66 -14.49 30.46
C VAL A 294 -2.20 -14.74 30.08
N LEU A 295 -1.47 -13.71 29.66
CA LEU A 295 -0.05 -13.79 29.31
C LEU A 295 0.80 -14.25 30.51
N THR A 296 0.49 -13.82 31.73
CA THR A 296 1.14 -14.29 32.96
C THR A 296 0.88 -15.77 33.23
N SER A 297 -0.32 -16.27 32.92
CA SER A 297 -0.69 -17.67 33.07
C SER A 297 0.08 -18.55 32.08
N ILE A 298 0.05 -18.17 30.79
CA ILE A 298 0.77 -18.85 29.71
C ILE A 298 2.28 -18.86 30.01
N GLY A 299 2.88 -17.72 30.35
CA GLY A 299 4.32 -17.62 30.62
C GLY A 299 4.81 -18.45 31.81
N LYS A 300 3.99 -18.67 32.85
CA LYS A 300 4.33 -19.60 33.95
C LYS A 300 4.26 -21.06 33.51
N ASN A 301 3.19 -21.42 32.80
CA ASN A 301 2.87 -22.81 32.52
C ASN A 301 3.61 -23.34 31.28
N ARG A 302 4.10 -22.46 30.39
CA ARG A 302 4.80 -22.77 29.14
C ARG A 302 6.00 -21.83 28.95
N VAL A 303 7.20 -22.39 29.05
CA VAL A 303 8.50 -21.70 29.09
C VAL A 303 8.83 -21.00 27.78
N GLU A 304 8.46 -21.59 26.63
CA GLU A 304 8.72 -21.03 25.29
C GLU A 304 8.21 -19.59 25.16
N PHE A 305 7.08 -19.27 25.80
CA PHE A 305 6.47 -17.95 25.72
C PHE A 305 6.99 -16.96 26.78
N TYR A 306 7.72 -17.40 27.81
CA TYR A 306 8.15 -16.54 28.94
C TYR A 306 8.88 -15.28 28.46
N SER A 307 9.82 -15.41 27.52
CA SER A 307 10.57 -14.27 26.97
C SER A 307 9.68 -13.32 26.14
N LYS A 308 8.67 -13.83 25.43
CA LYS A 308 7.72 -13.02 24.64
C LYS A 308 6.74 -12.27 25.56
N VAL A 309 6.23 -12.94 26.60
CA VAL A 309 5.38 -12.34 27.64
C VAL A 309 6.12 -11.20 28.34
N LEU A 310 7.39 -11.42 28.72
CA LEU A 310 8.21 -10.40 29.37
C LEU A 310 8.44 -9.18 28.45
N GLN A 311 8.73 -9.40 27.17
CA GLN A 311 8.85 -8.34 26.18
C GLN A 311 7.55 -7.54 26.00
N ALA A 312 6.38 -8.20 25.95
CA ALA A 312 5.09 -7.51 25.82
C ALA A 312 4.79 -6.61 27.03
N PHE A 313 5.20 -7.01 28.24
CA PHE A 313 5.07 -6.19 29.44
C PHE A 313 6.01 -4.96 29.42
N GLU A 314 7.19 -5.07 28.83
CA GLU A 314 8.08 -3.92 28.59
C GLU A 314 7.53 -2.96 27.53
N CYS A 315 6.99 -3.49 26.42
CA CYS A 315 6.32 -2.67 25.39
C CYS A 315 5.15 -1.88 25.99
N LEU A 316 4.32 -2.51 26.82
CA LEU A 316 3.20 -1.83 27.52
C LEU A 316 3.69 -0.83 28.58
N HIS A 317 4.80 -1.12 29.27
CA HIS A 317 5.36 -0.20 30.27
C HIS A 317 5.91 1.09 29.63
N ALA A 318 6.49 0.99 28.43
CA ALA A 318 6.92 2.14 27.64
C ALA A 318 5.73 2.86 26.98
N ASN A 319 4.84 2.11 26.30
CA ASN A 319 3.77 2.62 25.46
C ASN A 319 2.40 2.27 26.06
N LEU A 320 1.98 2.96 27.12
CA LEU A 320 0.62 2.81 27.65
C LEU A 320 -0.40 3.43 26.68
N PRO A 321 -1.56 2.78 26.41
CA PRO A 321 -2.58 3.33 25.53
C PRO A 321 -3.09 4.72 25.99
N PRO A 322 -3.09 5.75 25.12
CA PRO A 322 -3.44 7.12 25.50
C PRO A 322 -4.95 7.33 25.75
N THR A 323 -5.77 6.32 25.46
CA THR A 323 -7.22 6.29 25.73
C THR A 323 -7.56 6.05 27.20
N LEU A 324 -6.57 5.68 28.03
CA LEU A 324 -6.78 5.33 29.44
C LEU A 324 -6.81 6.56 30.35
N SER A 325 -7.82 6.67 31.20
CA SER A 325 -7.88 7.71 32.22
C SER A 325 -6.85 7.50 33.34
N GLN A 326 -6.49 8.54 34.09
CA GLN A 326 -5.46 8.47 35.13
C GLN A 326 -5.71 7.39 36.21
N SER A 327 -6.98 7.13 36.55
CA SER A 327 -7.37 6.05 37.47
C SER A 327 -7.25 4.66 36.82
N GLN A 328 -7.51 4.54 35.52
CA GLN A 328 -7.27 3.32 34.74
C GLN A 328 -5.77 3.05 34.57
N VAL A 329 -4.96 4.05 34.23
CA VAL A 329 -3.48 3.95 34.16
C VAL A 329 -2.89 3.47 35.49
N THR A 330 -3.36 4.04 36.62
CA THR A 330 -2.94 3.62 37.96
C THR A 330 -3.32 2.15 38.24
N SER A 331 -4.52 1.73 37.80
CA SER A 331 -5.00 0.35 37.94
C SER A 331 -4.20 -0.64 37.07
N VAL A 332 -3.91 -0.28 35.82
CA VAL A 332 -3.08 -1.05 34.88
C VAL A 332 -1.66 -1.20 35.44
N ARG A 333 -0.99 -0.13 35.85
CA ARG A 333 0.35 -0.19 36.49
C ARG A 333 0.35 -1.09 37.73
N LYS A 334 -0.70 -1.05 38.56
CA LYS A 334 -0.86 -1.93 39.74
C LYS A 334 -1.04 -3.41 39.37
N ILE A 335 -1.82 -3.73 38.34
CA ILE A 335 -2.00 -5.11 37.86
C ILE A 335 -0.75 -5.63 37.14
N LEU A 336 -0.06 -4.80 36.36
CA LEU A 336 1.22 -5.10 35.71
C LEU A 336 2.29 -5.46 36.74
N LYS A 337 2.46 -4.64 37.78
CA LYS A 337 3.35 -4.91 38.92
C LYS A 337 3.03 -6.25 39.60
N LEU A 338 1.75 -6.55 39.82
CA LEU A 338 1.29 -7.82 40.40
C LEU A 338 1.58 -9.02 39.48
N GLN A 339 1.41 -8.86 38.16
CA GLN A 339 1.69 -9.90 37.15
C GLN A 339 3.19 -10.18 37.06
N ILE A 340 4.02 -9.15 37.04
CA ILE A 340 5.48 -9.29 37.04
C ILE A 340 5.95 -9.99 38.34
N PHE A 341 5.45 -9.60 39.52
CA PHE A 341 5.71 -10.33 40.78
C PHE A 341 5.22 -11.80 40.77
N GLN A 342 4.25 -12.14 39.92
CA GLN A 342 3.82 -13.52 39.71
C GLN A 342 4.71 -14.30 38.74
N LEU A 343 5.34 -13.63 37.77
CA LEU A 343 6.35 -14.22 36.88
C LEU A 343 7.71 -14.43 37.56
N VAL A 344 8.12 -13.55 38.48
CA VAL A 344 9.39 -13.66 39.23
C VAL A 344 9.50 -14.98 39.99
N LYS A 345 8.39 -15.52 40.47
CA LYS A 345 8.36 -16.77 41.25
C LYS A 345 8.72 -18.02 40.44
N HIS A 346 8.74 -17.95 39.11
CA HIS A 346 9.08 -19.07 38.25
C HIS A 346 10.62 -19.25 38.16
N PRO A 347 11.19 -20.45 38.26
CA PRO A 347 12.66 -20.62 38.35
C PRO A 347 13.47 -20.02 37.19
N ILE A 348 12.88 -19.90 36.00
CA ILE A 348 13.55 -19.31 34.82
C ILE A 348 13.64 -17.77 34.91
N ALA A 349 12.92 -17.13 35.84
CA ALA A 349 13.07 -15.71 36.14
C ALA A 349 14.49 -15.32 36.60
N ILE A 350 15.33 -16.29 37.00
CA ILE A 350 16.75 -16.06 37.31
C ILE A 350 17.51 -15.49 36.10
N GLU A 351 17.28 -16.04 34.89
CA GLU A 351 17.92 -15.60 33.65
C GLU A 351 17.50 -14.16 33.27
N PHE A 352 16.29 -13.77 33.63
CA PHE A 352 15.71 -12.46 33.36
C PHE A 352 15.72 -11.52 34.58
N SER A 353 16.39 -11.91 35.67
CA SER A 353 16.29 -11.29 37.00
C SER A 353 16.59 -9.80 37.01
N SER A 354 17.69 -9.37 36.37
CA SER A 354 18.04 -7.96 36.22
C SER A 354 16.97 -7.17 35.44
N ARG A 355 16.47 -7.74 34.34
CA ARG A 355 15.49 -7.10 33.44
C ARG A 355 14.15 -6.88 34.16
N ILE A 356 13.71 -7.89 34.91
CA ILE A 356 12.48 -7.83 35.72
C ILE A 356 12.63 -6.89 36.92
N SER A 357 13.81 -6.87 37.57
CA SER A 357 14.05 -6.01 38.74
C SER A 357 13.94 -4.52 38.40
N ILE A 358 14.41 -4.10 37.21
CA ILE A 358 14.30 -2.72 36.74
C ILE A 358 12.84 -2.31 36.57
N MET A 359 12.04 -3.07 35.81
CA MET A 359 10.59 -2.81 35.69
C MET A 359 9.87 -2.75 37.04
N LEU A 360 10.23 -3.62 37.98
CA LEU A 360 9.62 -3.59 39.32
C LEU A 360 10.01 -2.33 40.08
N CYS A 361 11.26 -1.87 40.00
CA CYS A 361 11.69 -0.59 40.57
C CYS A 361 10.97 0.61 39.93
N ASP A 362 10.81 0.64 38.61
CA ASP A 362 10.12 1.73 37.90
C ASP A 362 8.61 1.76 38.24
N LEU A 363 8.01 0.58 38.45
CA LEU A 363 6.66 0.44 39.03
C LEU A 363 6.62 0.66 40.55
N GLY A 364 7.69 1.18 41.16
CA GLY A 364 7.78 1.58 42.56
C GLY A 364 7.79 0.41 43.56
N ALA A 365 8.37 -0.74 43.21
CA ALA A 365 8.67 -1.80 44.18
C ALA A 365 9.95 -1.47 44.94
N THR A 366 9.99 -1.78 46.24
CA THR A 366 11.23 -1.59 47.01
C THR A 366 12.21 -2.75 46.73
N PRO A 367 13.54 -2.52 46.76
CA PRO A 367 14.52 -3.59 46.58
C PRO A 367 14.34 -4.77 47.54
N HIS A 368 13.83 -4.51 48.75
CA HIS A 368 13.50 -5.55 49.73
C HIS A 368 12.29 -6.41 49.32
N GLN A 369 11.29 -5.86 48.61
CA GLN A 369 10.20 -6.64 48.03
C GLN A 369 10.68 -7.52 46.87
N ILE A 370 11.58 -7.01 46.03
CA ILE A 370 12.15 -7.75 44.89
C ILE A 370 13.00 -8.92 45.40
N ASN A 371 13.98 -8.65 46.29
CA ASN A 371 14.87 -9.66 46.85
C ASN A 371 14.17 -10.74 47.69
N LYS A 372 12.95 -10.47 48.18
CA LYS A 372 12.12 -11.45 48.91
C LYS A 372 11.34 -12.41 47.99
N VAL A 373 11.13 -12.05 46.72
CA VAL A 373 10.36 -12.84 45.75
C VAL A 373 11.26 -13.50 44.71
N LEU A 374 12.46 -12.97 44.47
CA LEU A 374 13.46 -13.55 43.58
C LEU A 374 13.85 -14.98 44.05
N PRO A 375 13.72 -16.02 43.21
CA PRO A 375 14.14 -17.37 43.57
C PRO A 375 15.66 -17.42 43.76
N VAL A 376 16.09 -17.81 44.96
CA VAL A 376 17.51 -18.02 45.27
C VAL A 376 18.02 -19.20 44.45
N ALA A 377 19.05 -18.97 43.63
CA ALA A 377 19.70 -20.04 42.90
C ALA A 377 20.26 -21.08 43.89
N GLU A 378 19.82 -22.34 43.77
CA GLU A 378 20.34 -23.43 44.60
C GLU A 378 21.81 -23.69 44.28
N THR A 379 22.68 -23.00 45.02
CA THR A 379 24.09 -23.37 45.16
C THR A 379 24.15 -24.74 45.82
N LYS A 380 24.21 -25.80 45.00
CA LYS A 380 24.38 -27.19 45.43
C LYS A 380 25.49 -27.25 46.48
N LYS A 381 25.10 -27.44 47.75
CA LYS A 381 26.04 -27.42 48.87
C LYS A 381 27.14 -28.44 48.60
N ARG A 382 28.39 -27.97 48.59
CA ARG A 382 29.57 -28.84 48.71
C ARG A 382 29.41 -29.65 49.99
N GLN A 383 29.00 -30.91 49.85
CA GLN A 383 29.04 -31.86 50.95
C GLN A 383 30.53 -32.11 51.25
N LYS A 384 30.96 -31.81 52.48
CA LYS A 384 32.36 -32.00 52.87
C LYS A 384 32.69 -33.50 52.83
N VAL A 385 33.51 -33.92 51.87
CA VAL A 385 34.32 -35.14 52.02
C VAL A 385 35.64 -34.72 52.66
N SER A 386 35.88 -35.20 53.87
CA SER A 386 37.13 -34.94 54.59
C SER A 386 38.08 -36.11 54.38
N ASN A 387 39.02 -35.92 53.45
CA ASN A 387 40.37 -36.47 53.42
C ASN A 387 40.58 -37.96 53.80
N ASP A 388 40.64 -38.83 52.78
CA ASP A 388 41.65 -39.92 52.60
C ASP A 388 41.31 -40.76 51.33
N SER A 389 42.25 -41.38 50.59
CA SER A 389 43.72 -41.19 50.53
C SER A 389 44.34 -41.79 49.22
N TRP A 390 45.54 -41.30 48.85
CA TRP A 390 46.62 -41.95 48.05
C TRP A 390 46.63 -42.02 46.49
N LYS A 391 47.75 -41.51 45.93
CA LYS A 391 48.60 -42.01 44.80
C LYS A 391 48.08 -41.87 43.34
N LYS A 392 48.81 -41.17 42.46
CA LYS A 392 49.90 -41.62 41.52
C LYS A 392 49.40 -42.57 40.41
N ASN A 393 49.79 -42.49 39.13
CA ASN A 393 50.84 -41.74 38.40
C ASN A 393 50.25 -41.25 37.03
N LYS A 394 50.83 -40.34 36.22
CA LYS A 394 52.03 -40.46 35.35
C LYS A 394 51.96 -41.71 34.43
N ASP A 395 52.08 -41.66 33.10
CA ASP A 395 52.39 -40.58 32.13
C ASP A 395 51.33 -40.60 30.98
N GLU A 396 51.49 -40.24 29.69
CA GLU A 396 52.62 -39.84 28.81
C GLU A 396 52.07 -39.08 27.56
N ASP A 397 52.92 -38.52 26.70
CA ASP A 397 52.56 -37.63 25.55
C ASP A 397 52.46 -38.33 24.18
N ASP A 398 51.74 -37.72 23.20
CA ASP A 398 52.33 -37.37 21.89
C ASP A 398 51.50 -36.35 21.06
N GLU A 399 52.15 -35.67 20.11
CA GLU A 399 51.59 -34.58 19.27
C GLU A 399 50.97 -35.09 17.92
N ILE A 400 50.35 -34.33 16.97
CA ILE A 400 50.14 -32.88 16.76
C ILE A 400 48.93 -32.59 15.81
N LYS A 401 48.35 -31.37 15.86
CA LYS A 401 47.47 -30.68 14.86
C LYS A 401 46.31 -31.45 14.16
N ILE A 402 45.07 -31.13 14.55
CA ILE A 402 43.99 -30.80 13.58
C ILE A 402 43.32 -29.46 13.97
N ILE A 403 42.91 -28.72 12.95
CA ILE A 403 42.33 -27.37 12.89
C ILE A 403 41.27 -27.06 13.98
N LYS A 404 41.33 -25.86 14.57
CA LYS A 404 40.27 -25.30 15.43
C LYS A 404 38.99 -25.06 14.63
N VAL A 405 37.90 -25.74 14.98
CA VAL A 405 36.52 -25.31 14.68
C VAL A 405 35.76 -25.25 16.01
N SER A 406 35.36 -24.06 16.45
CA SER A 406 34.70 -23.85 17.74
C SER A 406 33.22 -24.25 17.68
N GLY A 407 32.94 -25.53 17.96
CA GLY A 407 31.59 -26.07 17.97
C GLY A 407 30.78 -25.71 19.21
N ARG A 408 29.60 -25.11 18.99
CA ARG A 408 28.42 -25.12 19.88
C ARG A 408 28.53 -24.37 21.22
N ASP A 409 28.43 -23.05 21.14
CA ASP A 409 27.73 -22.27 22.17
C ASP A 409 26.63 -21.42 21.51
N VAL A 410 25.42 -22.00 21.39
CA VAL A 410 24.26 -21.37 20.74
C VAL A 410 23.00 -21.60 21.56
N LYS A 411 22.78 -20.74 22.55
CA LYS A 411 21.49 -20.56 23.24
C LYS A 411 21.22 -19.08 23.53
N SER A 412 19.98 -18.68 23.31
CA SER A 412 19.36 -17.44 23.84
C SER A 412 19.99 -16.06 23.49
N LYS A 413 20.69 -15.94 22.35
CA LYS A 413 20.80 -14.65 21.62
C LYS A 413 20.29 -14.84 20.19
N ASN A 414 19.19 -14.18 19.84
CA ASN A 414 18.72 -13.87 18.47
C ASN A 414 17.30 -13.23 18.52
N SER A 415 17.21 -11.99 19.00
CA SER A 415 16.09 -11.10 18.70
C SER A 415 16.65 -9.85 18.05
N ALA A 416 15.96 -9.28 17.05
CA ALA A 416 16.38 -8.05 16.38
C ALA A 416 16.55 -6.87 17.37
N ILE A 417 15.71 -6.84 18.41
CA ILE A 417 15.79 -5.88 19.52
C ILE A 417 17.08 -6.06 20.31
N ASP A 418 17.55 -7.29 20.51
CA ASP A 418 18.70 -7.59 21.36
C ASP A 418 20.01 -7.25 20.66
N ILE A 419 20.11 -7.54 19.35
CA ILE A 419 21.22 -7.12 18.48
C ILE A 419 21.29 -5.59 18.43
N THR A 420 20.15 -4.92 18.27
CA THR A 420 20.06 -3.45 18.22
C THR A 420 20.35 -2.83 19.59
N ALA A 421 19.97 -3.46 20.69
CA ALA A 421 20.29 -3.01 22.04
C ALA A 421 21.78 -3.12 22.35
N ASP A 422 22.42 -4.26 22.06
CA ASP A 422 23.86 -4.46 22.26
C ASP A 422 24.69 -3.46 21.42
N ASP A 423 24.21 -3.05 20.23
CA ASP A 423 24.84 -2.00 19.39
C ASP A 423 24.60 -0.57 19.90
N LEU A 424 23.49 -0.31 20.62
CA LEU A 424 23.18 0.98 21.22
C LEU A 424 23.87 1.22 22.57
N VAL A 425 24.10 0.19 23.39
CA VAL A 425 24.80 0.30 24.69
C VAL A 425 26.08 1.16 24.64
N PRO A 426 27.05 0.95 23.73
CA PRO A 426 28.26 1.78 23.66
C PRO A 426 28.02 3.20 23.12
N LYS A 427 26.85 3.45 22.51
CA LYS A 427 26.49 4.75 21.92
C LYS A 427 25.79 5.68 22.91
N LEU A 428 25.21 5.17 24.01
CA LEU A 428 24.52 5.96 25.04
C LEU A 428 25.50 6.70 25.99
N THR A 429 26.45 7.45 25.45
CA THR A 429 27.34 8.31 26.24
C THR A 429 26.61 9.56 26.73
N PRO A 430 27.02 10.20 27.85
CA PRO A 430 26.37 11.42 28.34
C PRO A 430 26.31 12.55 27.31
N VAL A 431 27.33 12.68 26.45
CA VAL A 431 27.38 13.67 25.36
C VAL A 431 26.34 13.36 24.28
N ASN A 432 26.24 12.10 23.86
CA ASN A 432 25.26 11.69 22.84
C ASN A 432 23.83 11.80 23.36
N ILE A 433 23.59 11.46 24.64
CA ILE A 433 22.29 11.66 25.30
C ILE A 433 21.93 13.15 25.40
N ALA A 434 22.87 14.01 25.79
CA ALA A 434 22.63 15.45 25.84
C ALA A 434 22.27 16.02 24.46
N ASN A 435 23.01 15.64 23.41
CA ASN A 435 22.71 16.06 22.03
C ASN A 435 21.34 15.52 21.55
N LEU A 436 21.01 14.27 21.85
CA LEU A 436 19.70 13.68 21.50
C LEU A 436 18.55 14.43 22.18
N VAL A 437 18.68 14.73 23.48
CA VAL A 437 17.69 15.53 24.21
C VAL A 437 17.59 16.95 23.63
N LEU A 438 18.71 17.61 23.32
CA LEU A 438 18.71 18.95 22.73
C LEU A 438 18.02 19.00 21.35
N VAL A 439 18.14 17.95 20.53
CA VAL A 439 17.39 17.83 19.28
C VAL A 439 15.90 17.64 19.55
N SER A 440 15.53 16.69 20.42
CA SER A 440 14.12 16.41 20.74
C SER A 440 13.41 17.53 21.51
N MET A 441 14.12 18.50 22.08
CA MET A 441 13.51 19.70 22.69
C MET A 441 12.82 20.60 21.66
N LEU A 442 13.11 20.46 20.36
CA LEU A 442 12.41 21.16 19.28
C LEU A 442 11.03 20.56 18.96
N ASP A 443 10.80 19.28 19.31
CA ASP A 443 9.55 18.55 19.06
C ASP A 443 8.61 18.56 20.28
N LEU A 444 9.00 19.19 21.39
CA LEU A 444 8.24 19.25 22.64
C LEU A 444 7.50 20.59 22.78
N PRO A 445 6.27 20.61 23.34
CA PRO A 445 5.52 21.84 23.56
C PRO A 445 6.14 22.70 24.68
N ASP A 446 6.13 24.03 24.50
CA ASP A 446 6.71 25.02 25.42
C ASP A 446 6.18 24.94 26.87
N VAL A 447 5.01 24.34 27.07
CA VAL A 447 4.35 24.16 28.37
C VAL A 447 4.23 22.67 28.68
N MET A 448 4.81 22.26 29.81
CA MET A 448 4.78 20.87 30.27
C MET A 448 3.33 20.35 30.37
N PRO A 449 2.96 19.26 29.64
CA PRO A 449 1.62 18.70 29.72
C PRO A 449 1.28 18.22 31.13
N THR A 450 0.10 18.57 31.64
CA THR A 450 -0.40 18.19 32.97
C THR A 450 -0.47 16.67 33.16
N ASN A 451 -0.73 15.91 32.08
CA ASN A 451 -0.68 14.46 32.07
C ASN A 451 0.74 13.90 32.29
N PHE A 452 1.79 14.57 31.79
CA PHE A 452 3.18 14.19 32.03
C PHE A 452 3.59 14.51 33.47
N GLN A 453 3.32 15.73 33.93
CA GLN A 453 3.62 16.19 35.29
C GLN A 453 2.99 15.29 36.38
N SER A 454 1.80 14.73 36.11
CA SER A 454 1.07 13.84 37.03
C SER A 454 1.37 12.34 36.87
N THR A 455 2.17 11.92 35.88
CA THR A 455 2.57 10.50 35.68
C THR A 455 4.07 10.27 35.82
N TYR A 456 4.89 11.32 35.80
CA TYR A 456 6.33 11.30 36.01
C TYR A 456 6.69 10.72 37.38
N THR A 457 7.59 9.74 37.40
CA THR A 457 8.11 9.10 38.60
C THR A 457 9.64 9.20 38.59
N PRO A 458 10.30 9.83 39.58
CA PRO A 458 11.75 10.01 39.57
C PRO A 458 12.51 8.67 39.58
N ILE A 459 13.43 8.48 38.63
CA ILE A 459 14.25 7.27 38.51
C ILE A 459 15.32 7.27 39.62
N ALA A 460 15.08 6.52 40.70
CA ALA A 460 15.87 6.56 41.93
C ALA A 460 17.32 6.02 41.84
N ALA A 461 17.76 5.50 40.68
CA ALA A 461 19.06 4.87 40.48
C ALA A 461 19.71 5.20 39.13
N ALA A 462 19.45 6.41 38.62
CA ALA A 462 19.88 6.92 37.32
C ALA A 462 21.38 6.70 37.03
N GLY A 463 21.69 6.19 35.83
CA GLY A 463 23.06 6.11 35.30
C GLY A 463 23.84 4.82 35.61
N THR A 464 23.21 3.82 36.24
CA THR A 464 23.84 2.50 36.46
C THR A 464 23.93 1.68 35.16
N GLU A 465 24.96 0.84 35.00
CA GLU A 465 25.16 0.02 33.80
C GLU A 465 23.94 -0.86 33.41
N PRO A 466 23.20 -1.49 34.35
CA PRO A 466 21.97 -2.20 34.03
C PRO A 466 20.86 -1.29 33.48
N GLN A 467 20.77 -0.04 33.93
CA GLN A 467 19.83 0.94 33.39
C GLN A 467 20.25 1.45 32.00
N ILE A 468 21.55 1.62 31.73
CA ILE A 468 22.03 1.96 30.37
C ILE A 468 21.64 0.83 29.40
N LYS A 469 21.80 -0.43 29.82
CA LYS A 469 21.35 -1.62 29.06
C LYS A 469 19.82 -1.69 28.91
N HIS A 470 19.05 -1.27 29.91
CA HIS A 470 17.59 -1.19 29.81
C HIS A 470 17.14 -0.08 28.85
N LEU A 471 17.70 1.14 28.95
CA LEU A 471 17.42 2.27 28.07
C LEU A 471 17.79 1.94 26.61
N ALA A 472 18.95 1.29 26.39
CA ALA A 472 19.32 0.78 25.07
C ALA A 472 18.30 -0.21 24.51
N ARG A 473 17.70 -1.07 25.36
CA ARG A 473 16.67 -2.03 24.93
C ARG A 473 15.31 -1.39 24.69
N LEU A 474 14.93 -0.37 25.47
CA LEU A 474 13.73 0.44 25.21
C LEU A 474 13.86 1.18 23.86
N LEU A 475 14.98 1.88 23.64
CA LEU A 475 15.26 2.55 22.36
C LEU A 475 15.32 1.56 21.21
N ALA A 476 16.02 0.42 21.36
CA ALA A 476 16.04 -0.65 20.37
C ALA A 476 14.64 -1.20 20.05
N THR A 477 13.74 -1.26 21.03
CA THR A 477 12.36 -1.72 20.83
C THR A 477 11.57 -0.73 19.97
N GLN A 478 11.64 0.57 20.29
CA GLN A 478 10.95 1.60 19.48
C GLN A 478 11.53 1.71 18.06
N LEU A 479 12.86 1.67 17.94
CA LEU A 479 13.53 1.68 16.64
C LEU A 479 13.15 0.44 15.81
N THR A 480 13.14 -0.76 16.42
CA THR A 480 12.70 -1.99 15.76
C THR A 480 11.24 -1.90 15.31
N LEU A 481 10.35 -1.32 16.12
CA LEU A 481 8.94 -1.08 15.73
C LEU A 481 8.82 -0.05 14.58
N ALA A 482 9.72 0.93 14.50
CA ALA A 482 9.82 1.87 13.39
C ALA A 482 10.52 1.30 12.14
N GLY A 483 10.93 0.03 12.14
CA GLY A 483 11.64 -0.60 11.03
C GLY A 483 13.14 -0.27 10.94
N ILE A 484 13.71 0.35 11.98
CA ILE A 484 15.07 0.89 12.02
C ILE A 484 15.93 0.07 12.98
N GLY A 485 17.15 -0.28 12.56
CA GLY A 485 18.17 -0.83 13.46
C GLY A 485 18.87 -2.08 12.94
N LYS A 486 20.10 -2.26 13.38
CA LYS A 486 21.05 -3.29 12.93
C LYS A 486 20.50 -4.71 12.98
N GLY A 487 19.70 -5.05 14.00
CA GLY A 487 19.07 -6.36 14.12
C GLY A 487 17.96 -6.62 13.10
N ILE A 488 17.33 -5.59 12.53
CA ILE A 488 16.41 -5.74 11.40
C ILE A 488 17.20 -6.03 10.13
N GLU A 489 18.25 -5.25 9.85
CA GLU A 489 19.12 -5.47 8.69
C GLU A 489 19.71 -6.89 8.70
N GLU A 490 20.23 -7.34 9.85
CA GLU A 490 20.81 -8.67 10.01
C GLU A 490 19.77 -9.81 9.91
N THR A 491 18.54 -9.61 10.40
CA THR A 491 17.47 -10.61 10.21
C THR A 491 16.91 -10.63 8.78
N LYS A 492 16.91 -9.50 8.08
CA LYS A 492 16.54 -9.39 6.67
C LYS A 492 17.55 -10.13 5.79
N ASN A 493 18.84 -9.82 5.95
CA ASN A 493 19.95 -10.49 5.25
C ASN A 493 19.95 -12.01 5.52
N ARG A 494 19.68 -12.43 6.76
CA ARG A 494 19.56 -13.86 7.11
C ARG A 494 18.34 -14.54 6.47
N THR A 495 17.25 -13.81 6.25
CA THR A 495 16.06 -14.32 5.53
C THR A 495 16.34 -14.44 4.02
N GLU A 496 17.16 -13.54 3.47
CA GLU A 496 17.60 -13.60 2.06
C GLU A 496 18.63 -14.73 1.83
N MET A 497 19.54 -15.00 2.78
CA MET A 497 20.41 -16.18 2.75
C MET A 497 19.63 -17.51 2.78
N VAL A 498 18.66 -17.66 3.69
CA VAL A 498 17.82 -18.88 3.75
C VAL A 498 17.00 -19.08 2.46
N LYS A 499 16.72 -18.01 1.70
CA LYS A 499 16.11 -18.09 0.37
C LYS A 499 17.06 -18.57 -0.74
N LEU A 500 18.37 -18.51 -0.53
CA LEU A 500 19.38 -19.06 -1.44
C LEU A 500 19.66 -20.54 -1.11
N ASP A 501 19.77 -20.90 0.17
CA ASP A 501 19.95 -22.31 0.60
C ASP A 501 18.80 -23.24 0.11
N LEU A 502 17.58 -22.71 -0.02
CA LEU A 502 16.42 -23.45 -0.55
C LEU A 502 16.45 -23.69 -2.07
N SER A 503 17.49 -23.24 -2.79
CA SER A 503 17.65 -23.48 -4.23
C SER A 503 18.22 -24.87 -4.55
N ASP A 504 19.03 -25.41 -3.63
CA ASP A 504 19.97 -26.52 -3.95
C ASP A 504 19.45 -27.92 -3.55
N GLU A 505 18.29 -28.04 -2.89
CA GLU A 505 17.72 -29.35 -2.49
C GLU A 505 16.67 -29.94 -3.47
N GLU A 506 16.21 -29.23 -4.51
CA GLU A 506 15.17 -29.76 -5.42
C GLU A 506 15.64 -30.80 -6.47
N GLU A 507 16.95 -31.03 -6.64
CA GLU A 507 17.47 -31.91 -7.72
C GLU A 507 17.42 -33.43 -7.42
N THR A 508 17.12 -33.87 -6.18
CA THR A 508 17.28 -35.29 -5.76
C THR A 508 15.98 -36.10 -5.60
N SER A 509 14.97 -35.89 -6.45
CA SER A 509 13.79 -36.79 -6.53
C SER A 509 13.10 -36.85 -7.90
N LYS A 510 13.64 -37.65 -8.83
CA LYS A 510 12.98 -37.98 -10.11
C LYS A 510 12.66 -39.48 -10.24
N LYS A 511 11.35 -39.76 -10.28
CA LYS A 511 10.63 -40.89 -10.90
C LYS A 511 11.27 -42.30 -10.94
N ILE A 512 10.51 -43.26 -10.43
CA ILE A 512 10.26 -44.53 -11.15
C ILE A 512 8.79 -44.48 -11.62
N GLU A 513 8.54 -44.76 -12.90
CA GLU A 513 7.20 -44.87 -13.48
C GLU A 513 6.83 -46.33 -13.75
N THR A 514 5.56 -46.67 -13.59
CA THR A 514 4.95 -47.86 -14.23
C THR A 514 3.61 -47.46 -14.85
N VAL A 515 3.39 -47.90 -16.08
CA VAL A 515 2.37 -47.35 -16.99
C VAL A 515 1.20 -48.31 -17.20
N VAL A 516 -0.01 -47.88 -16.85
CA VAL A 516 -1.23 -48.09 -17.63
C VAL A 516 -2.10 -46.84 -17.46
N GLY A 517 -2.69 -46.31 -18.51
CA GLY A 517 -3.58 -45.15 -18.42
C GLY A 517 -4.78 -45.25 -19.36
N GLN A 518 -5.89 -44.62 -18.99
CA GLN A 518 -6.97 -44.26 -19.92
C GLN A 518 -7.82 -43.12 -19.36
N LYS A 519 -8.41 -42.31 -20.25
CA LYS A 519 -9.40 -41.28 -19.88
C LYS A 519 -10.72 -41.95 -19.51
N VAL A 520 -11.19 -41.75 -18.29
CA VAL A 520 -12.62 -41.81 -17.95
C VAL A 520 -12.95 -40.59 -17.09
N GLY A 521 -13.96 -39.81 -17.50
CA GLY A 521 -14.47 -38.72 -16.67
C GLY A 521 -15.29 -39.27 -15.51
N SER A 522 -14.70 -39.33 -14.32
CA SER A 522 -15.42 -39.70 -13.10
C SER A 522 -15.76 -38.43 -12.31
N GLY A 523 -17.05 -38.15 -12.15
CA GLY A 523 -17.50 -37.10 -11.24
C GLY A 523 -17.05 -37.41 -9.81
N THR A 524 -16.53 -36.40 -9.11
CA THR A 524 -16.21 -36.51 -7.69
C THR A 524 -17.49 -36.63 -6.89
N LYS A 525 -17.86 -37.86 -6.52
CA LYS A 525 -18.85 -38.09 -5.46
C LYS A 525 -18.34 -37.38 -4.20
N LYS A 526 -18.94 -36.24 -3.86
CA LYS A 526 -18.82 -35.69 -2.50
C LYS A 526 -19.30 -36.79 -1.56
N GLN A 527 -18.46 -37.19 -0.61
CA GLN A 527 -18.98 -37.88 0.57
C GLN A 527 -19.82 -36.86 1.32
N GLU A 528 -21.08 -37.18 1.55
CA GLU A 528 -21.97 -36.36 2.36
C GLU A 528 -21.48 -36.46 3.82
N GLY A 529 -20.86 -35.38 4.30
CA GLY A 529 -20.40 -35.31 5.69
C GLY A 529 -21.60 -35.37 6.63
N ILE A 530 -21.50 -36.19 7.68
CA ILE A 530 -22.57 -36.36 8.67
C ILE A 530 -22.84 -35.01 9.34
N VAL A 531 -24.00 -34.42 9.04
CA VAL A 531 -24.47 -33.20 9.72
C VAL A 531 -24.94 -33.58 11.12
N LEU A 532 -24.16 -33.21 12.13
CA LEU A 532 -24.58 -33.28 13.52
C LEU A 532 -25.70 -32.26 13.75
N MET A 533 -26.94 -32.74 13.74
CA MET A 533 -28.11 -31.95 14.10
C MET A 533 -28.10 -31.67 15.61
N PRO A 534 -28.37 -30.43 16.05
CA PRO A 534 -28.42 -30.11 17.47
C PRO A 534 -29.57 -30.87 18.18
N SER A 535 -29.30 -31.51 19.32
CA SER A 535 -30.34 -32.15 20.13
C SER A 535 -31.44 -31.14 20.52
N GLY A 536 -32.71 -31.54 20.41
CA GLY A 536 -33.86 -30.65 20.56
C GLY A 536 -34.21 -29.80 19.32
N SER A 537 -33.44 -29.85 18.23
CA SER A 537 -33.80 -29.16 16.96
C SER A 537 -34.90 -29.87 16.14
N SER A 538 -35.49 -30.94 16.68
CA SER A 538 -36.71 -31.57 16.17
C SER A 538 -37.90 -30.61 16.28
N GLY A 539 -38.12 -29.81 15.24
CA GLY A 539 -39.13 -28.74 15.21
C GLY A 539 -40.52 -29.19 15.66
N ILE A 540 -41.01 -28.55 16.73
CA ILE A 540 -42.40 -28.52 17.24
C ILE A 540 -43.29 -29.68 16.76
N LYS A 541 -43.08 -30.88 17.32
CA LYS A 541 -44.13 -31.91 17.34
C LYS A 541 -45.25 -31.46 18.29
N SER A 542 -46.13 -30.60 17.77
CA SER A 542 -47.30 -30.10 18.49
C SER A 542 -48.30 -31.23 18.77
N ASN A 543 -48.04 -32.01 19.82
CA ASN A 543 -48.96 -33.06 20.28
C ASN A 543 -50.07 -32.48 21.17
N ARG A 544 -50.61 -31.32 20.78
CA ARG A 544 -51.97 -30.94 21.18
C ARG A 544 -52.93 -31.63 20.23
N GLN A 545 -53.74 -32.54 20.75
CA GLN A 545 -54.90 -33.10 20.03
C GLN A 545 -56.01 -32.05 19.87
N ALA A 546 -55.72 -30.96 19.15
CA ALA A 546 -56.75 -30.14 18.54
C ALA A 546 -57.42 -30.99 17.45
N LYS A 547 -58.74 -31.20 17.55
CA LYS A 547 -59.50 -31.94 16.54
C LYS A 547 -59.25 -31.30 15.17
N LYS A 548 -58.73 -32.08 14.23
CA LYS A 548 -58.50 -31.64 12.85
C LYS A 548 -59.85 -31.31 12.20
N LEU A 549 -60.19 -30.03 12.13
CA LEU A 549 -61.30 -29.56 11.30
C LEU A 549 -60.95 -29.86 9.85
N ASP A 550 -61.73 -30.72 9.21
CA ASP A 550 -61.46 -31.16 7.85
C ASP A 550 -61.99 -30.15 6.84
N PHE A 551 -61.21 -29.09 6.61
CA PHE A 551 -61.53 -28.05 5.62
C PHE A 551 -61.70 -28.61 4.20
N ALA A 552 -61.14 -29.79 3.88
CA ALA A 552 -61.32 -30.43 2.57
C ALA A 552 -62.76 -30.92 2.33
N SER A 553 -63.54 -31.18 3.39
CA SER A 553 -64.95 -31.59 3.27
C SER A 553 -65.95 -30.43 3.26
N VAL A 554 -65.50 -29.18 3.50
CA VAL A 554 -66.36 -28.01 3.69
C VAL A 554 -66.09 -26.91 2.66
N CYS A 555 -64.85 -26.76 2.19
CA CYS A 555 -64.48 -25.75 1.21
C CYS A 555 -64.55 -26.31 -0.22
N LYS A 556 -65.41 -25.73 -1.07
CA LYS A 556 -65.26 -25.90 -2.53
C LYS A 556 -63.89 -25.34 -2.96
N PRO A 557 -63.14 -26.02 -3.84
CA PRO A 557 -61.98 -25.40 -4.48
C PRO A 557 -62.47 -24.22 -5.34
N PHE A 558 -61.86 -23.05 -5.16
CA PHE A 558 -62.07 -21.90 -6.04
C PHE A 558 -61.60 -22.24 -7.47
N SER A 559 -62.17 -21.57 -8.48
CA SER A 559 -61.53 -21.61 -9.81
C SER A 559 -60.14 -20.97 -9.72
N ARG A 560 -59.23 -21.32 -10.64
CA ARG A 560 -57.88 -20.75 -10.67
C ARG A 560 -57.92 -19.22 -10.78
N GLU A 561 -58.79 -18.71 -11.64
CA GLU A 561 -59.05 -17.28 -11.84
C GLU A 561 -59.59 -16.60 -10.57
N GLU A 562 -60.48 -17.25 -9.82
CA GLU A 562 -60.99 -16.72 -8.55
C GLU A 562 -59.93 -16.72 -7.45
N ALA A 563 -59.11 -17.78 -7.39
CA ALA A 563 -57.98 -17.86 -6.46
C ALA A 563 -56.92 -16.79 -6.76
N ASP A 564 -56.59 -16.58 -8.04
CA ASP A 564 -55.64 -15.55 -8.47
C ASP A 564 -56.19 -14.14 -8.21
N ARG A 565 -57.49 -13.89 -8.49
CA ARG A 565 -58.19 -12.64 -8.14
C ARG A 565 -58.17 -12.37 -6.64
N LEU A 566 -58.45 -13.36 -5.81
CA LEU A 566 -58.42 -13.24 -4.35
C LEU A 566 -56.98 -13.02 -3.83
N SER A 567 -55.99 -13.67 -4.44
CA SER A 567 -54.57 -13.51 -4.09
C SER A 567 -54.07 -12.10 -4.41
N ARG A 568 -54.39 -11.54 -5.59
CA ARG A 568 -54.10 -10.14 -5.93
C ARG A 568 -54.81 -9.17 -4.99
N ALA A 569 -56.10 -9.38 -4.70
CA ALA A 569 -56.86 -8.53 -3.78
C ALA A 569 -56.33 -8.58 -2.34
N ALA A 570 -55.74 -9.70 -1.91
CA ALA A 570 -55.02 -9.81 -0.64
C ALA A 570 -53.67 -9.07 -0.70
N TYR A 571 -52.92 -9.20 -1.79
CA TYR A 571 -51.63 -8.53 -1.98
C TYR A 571 -51.74 -7.01 -2.01
N ALA A 572 -52.67 -6.47 -2.82
CA ALA A 572 -52.98 -5.04 -2.86
C ALA A 572 -53.33 -4.49 -1.47
N ARG A 573 -54.14 -5.22 -0.70
CA ARG A 573 -54.48 -4.85 0.69
C ARG A 573 -53.26 -4.81 1.63
N ILE A 574 -52.22 -5.61 1.37
CA ILE A 574 -50.96 -5.59 2.12
C ILE A 574 -50.05 -4.44 1.64
N LEU A 575 -50.09 -4.09 0.34
CA LEU A 575 -49.45 -2.88 -0.20
C LEU A 575 -50.06 -1.62 0.47
N ASP A 576 -51.38 -1.44 0.43
CA ASP A 576 -52.09 -0.27 0.98
C ASP A 576 -51.91 -0.10 2.50
N ALA A 577 -51.71 -1.20 3.24
CA ALA A 577 -51.64 -1.19 4.70
C ALA A 577 -50.40 -0.48 5.30
N GLU A 578 -49.49 0.04 4.47
CA GLU A 578 -48.23 0.70 4.85
C GLU A 578 -48.33 1.62 6.07
N LYS A 579 -49.17 2.67 5.99
CA LYS A 579 -49.34 3.69 7.06
C LYS A 579 -49.93 3.11 8.35
N THR A 580 -50.70 2.04 8.24
CA THR A 580 -51.39 1.37 9.37
C THR A 580 -50.46 0.39 10.09
N VAL A 581 -49.60 -0.30 9.34
CA VAL A 581 -48.59 -1.23 9.88
C VAL A 581 -47.41 -0.48 10.48
N ALA A 582 -46.96 0.62 9.85
CA ALA A 582 -45.87 1.45 10.37
C ALA A 582 -46.16 1.99 11.77
N LYS A 583 -47.39 2.50 12.00
CA LYS A 583 -47.87 2.96 13.32
C LYS A 583 -47.94 1.86 14.40
N ARG A 584 -47.77 0.59 14.03
CA ARG A 584 -47.77 -0.58 14.93
C ARG A 584 -46.42 -1.31 14.97
N GLY A 585 -45.36 -0.74 14.38
CA GLY A 585 -44.02 -1.34 14.35
C GLY A 585 -43.87 -2.59 13.46
N GLY A 586 -44.93 -3.01 12.75
CA GLY A 586 -44.94 -4.27 11.99
C GLY A 586 -44.22 -4.24 10.62
N THR A 587 -43.52 -3.16 10.30
CA THR A 587 -43.00 -2.87 8.94
C THR A 587 -42.10 -3.97 8.41
N GLY A 588 -41.23 -4.54 9.25
CA GLY A 588 -40.33 -5.64 8.85
C GLY A 588 -41.07 -6.92 8.45
N ALA A 589 -42.21 -7.21 9.10
CA ALA A 589 -43.06 -8.36 8.73
C ALA A 589 -43.79 -8.11 7.40
N ARG A 590 -44.37 -6.92 7.20
CA ARG A 590 -44.96 -6.52 5.90
C ARG A 590 -43.94 -6.62 4.77
N THR A 591 -42.72 -6.14 5.00
CA THR A 591 -41.63 -6.18 4.02
C THR A 591 -41.31 -7.62 3.63
N LYS A 592 -41.03 -8.50 4.61
CA LYS A 592 -40.76 -9.93 4.33
C LYS A 592 -41.91 -10.66 3.62
N ILE A 593 -43.17 -10.34 3.95
CA ILE A 593 -44.34 -10.93 3.28
C ILE A 593 -44.43 -10.46 1.82
N LEU A 594 -44.31 -9.15 1.57
CA LEU A 594 -44.37 -8.61 0.21
C LEU A 594 -43.24 -9.14 -0.68
N THR A 595 -42.00 -9.14 -0.17
CA THR A 595 -40.84 -9.61 -0.93
C THR A 595 -40.90 -11.12 -1.17
N SER A 596 -41.25 -11.92 -0.16
CA SER A 596 -41.39 -13.38 -0.31
C SER A 596 -42.49 -13.78 -1.29
N LEU A 597 -43.66 -13.10 -1.25
CA LEU A 597 -44.75 -13.35 -2.20
C LEU A 597 -44.36 -12.97 -3.64
N ALA A 598 -43.74 -11.82 -3.88
CA ALA A 598 -43.20 -11.47 -5.21
C ALA A 598 -42.11 -12.47 -5.67
N THR A 599 -41.29 -12.96 -4.74
CA THR A 599 -40.22 -13.94 -4.99
C THR A 599 -40.74 -15.35 -5.35
N GLN A 600 -41.95 -15.68 -4.88
CA GLN A 600 -42.61 -16.98 -5.10
C GLN A 600 -43.59 -16.97 -6.29
N PHE A 601 -44.50 -15.99 -6.35
CA PHE A 601 -45.63 -15.98 -7.30
C PHE A 601 -45.36 -15.23 -8.61
N ARG A 602 -44.29 -14.42 -8.67
CA ARG A 602 -43.75 -13.80 -9.92
C ARG A 602 -44.71 -12.83 -10.63
N ASP A 603 -44.26 -12.38 -11.81
CA ASP A 603 -44.96 -11.60 -12.82
C ASP A 603 -45.83 -10.47 -12.26
N ASP A 604 -47.15 -10.63 -12.20
CA ASP A 604 -48.06 -9.58 -11.74
C ASP A 604 -47.73 -9.07 -10.33
N PHE A 605 -47.39 -9.94 -9.38
CA PHE A 605 -47.04 -9.54 -8.02
C PHE A 605 -45.71 -8.74 -7.96
N ALA A 606 -44.81 -9.00 -8.90
CA ALA A 606 -43.58 -8.25 -9.09
C ALA A 606 -43.83 -6.89 -9.79
N ILE A 607 -44.78 -6.84 -10.73
CA ILE A 607 -45.23 -5.60 -11.39
C ILE A 607 -45.92 -4.68 -10.38
N ASP A 608 -46.86 -5.20 -9.59
CA ASP A 608 -47.56 -4.46 -8.53
C ASP A 608 -46.58 -3.92 -7.48
N LEU A 609 -45.63 -4.75 -7.02
CA LEU A 609 -44.59 -4.33 -6.08
C LEU A 609 -43.68 -3.23 -6.66
N ARG A 610 -43.25 -3.37 -7.92
CA ARG A 610 -42.43 -2.38 -8.62
C ARG A 610 -43.17 -1.05 -8.79
N ASN A 611 -44.44 -1.10 -9.19
CA ASN A 611 -45.27 0.10 -9.34
C ASN A 611 -45.45 0.81 -7.98
N HIS A 612 -45.72 0.05 -6.90
CA HIS A 612 -45.77 0.57 -5.52
C HIS A 612 -44.42 1.14 -5.06
N ILE A 613 -43.28 0.62 -5.51
CA ILE A 613 -41.96 1.24 -5.24
C ILE A 613 -41.82 2.58 -6.00
N PHE A 614 -42.24 2.64 -7.26
CA PHE A 614 -42.13 3.86 -8.09
C PHE A 614 -43.08 5.00 -7.67
N GLU A 615 -44.20 4.72 -6.99
CA GLU A 615 -45.04 5.73 -6.35
C GLU A 615 -44.29 6.60 -5.32
N ASN A 616 -43.29 6.06 -4.62
CA ASN A 616 -42.47 6.80 -3.68
C ASN A 616 -41.07 6.17 -3.51
N PRO A 617 -40.13 6.38 -4.45
CA PRO A 617 -38.83 5.73 -4.45
C PRO A 617 -37.98 6.09 -3.22
N ARG A 618 -38.14 7.31 -2.69
CA ARG A 618 -37.36 7.82 -1.54
C ARG A 618 -37.76 7.14 -0.23
N ALA A 619 -39.06 6.96 0.03
CA ALA A 619 -39.54 6.32 1.26
C ALA A 619 -39.54 4.78 1.19
N ARG A 620 -39.59 4.20 -0.02
CA ARG A 620 -39.74 2.75 -0.23
C ARG A 620 -38.46 2.04 -0.68
N LEU A 621 -37.30 2.72 -0.62
CA LEU A 621 -36.01 2.17 -1.01
C LEU A 621 -35.62 0.89 -0.23
N GLU A 622 -35.90 0.85 1.08
CA GLU A 622 -35.65 -0.36 1.91
C GLU A 622 -36.47 -1.58 1.46
N LEU A 623 -37.67 -1.37 0.89
CA LEU A 623 -38.50 -2.43 0.33
C LEU A 623 -37.93 -2.94 -1.00
N ALA A 624 -37.36 -2.04 -1.82
CA ALA A 624 -36.66 -2.41 -3.04
C ALA A 624 -35.39 -3.23 -2.74
N PHE A 625 -34.58 -2.81 -1.75
CA PHE A 625 -33.43 -3.61 -1.31
C PHE A 625 -33.86 -4.96 -0.74
N ALA A 626 -34.83 -5.00 0.18
CA ALA A 626 -35.30 -6.26 0.74
C ALA A 626 -35.79 -7.24 -0.35
N TRP A 627 -36.40 -6.75 -1.43
CA TRP A 627 -36.76 -7.58 -2.59
C TRP A 627 -35.51 -8.10 -3.32
N ILE A 628 -34.57 -7.23 -3.66
CA ILE A 628 -33.31 -7.60 -4.36
C ILE A 628 -32.50 -8.62 -3.55
N TYR A 629 -32.44 -8.47 -2.21
CA TYR A 629 -31.79 -9.45 -1.33
C TYR A 629 -32.53 -10.80 -1.30
N GLN A 630 -33.87 -10.82 -1.31
CA GLN A 630 -34.68 -12.05 -1.38
C GLN A 630 -34.50 -12.78 -2.72
N GLU A 631 -34.47 -12.04 -3.83
CA GLU A 631 -34.22 -12.58 -5.17
C GLU A 631 -32.80 -13.15 -5.27
N PHE A 632 -31.78 -12.44 -4.76
CA PHE A 632 -30.41 -12.93 -4.70
C PHE A 632 -30.28 -14.20 -3.85
N ALA A 633 -30.92 -14.23 -2.68
CA ALA A 633 -30.93 -15.40 -1.79
C ALA A 633 -31.55 -16.62 -2.49
N THR A 634 -32.63 -16.42 -3.25
CA THR A 634 -33.28 -17.45 -4.05
C THR A 634 -32.41 -17.91 -5.23
N CYS A 635 -31.78 -17.00 -5.97
CA CYS A 635 -30.89 -17.33 -7.10
C CYS A 635 -29.61 -18.06 -6.63
N ARG A 636 -29.17 -17.86 -5.39
CA ARG A 636 -28.06 -18.59 -4.77
C ARG A 636 -28.47 -19.89 -4.08
N GLY A 637 -29.77 -20.20 -4.01
CA GLY A 637 -30.29 -21.43 -3.39
C GLY A 637 -30.28 -21.43 -1.85
N PHE A 638 -30.18 -20.27 -1.20
CA PHE A 638 -30.18 -20.20 0.27
C PHE A 638 -31.56 -20.48 0.90
N GLU A 639 -32.64 -20.28 0.16
CA GLU A 639 -34.02 -20.44 0.65
C GLU A 639 -34.84 -21.51 -0.10
N SER A 640 -34.32 -22.04 -1.21
CA SER A 640 -35.08 -22.96 -2.07
C SER A 640 -34.17 -24.01 -2.69
N SER A 641 -34.65 -25.26 -2.73
CA SER A 641 -33.95 -26.41 -3.33
C SER A 641 -33.87 -26.35 -4.87
N MET A 642 -34.35 -25.29 -5.50
CA MET A 642 -34.19 -25.02 -6.94
C MET A 642 -33.44 -23.73 -7.16
N VAL A 643 -32.22 -23.84 -7.69
CA VAL A 643 -31.39 -22.71 -8.13
C VAL A 643 -32.07 -22.05 -9.34
N LYS A 644 -32.58 -20.83 -9.19
CA LYS A 644 -33.15 -20.05 -10.29
C LYS A 644 -32.04 -19.38 -11.13
N PRO A 645 -32.20 -19.23 -12.46
CA PRO A 645 -31.26 -18.50 -13.31
C PRO A 645 -31.01 -17.07 -12.83
N ILE A 646 -29.75 -16.60 -12.94
CA ILE A 646 -29.36 -15.25 -12.52
C ILE A 646 -29.97 -14.14 -13.38
N GLU A 647 -30.35 -14.46 -14.62
CA GLU A 647 -31.00 -13.55 -15.59
C GLU A 647 -32.24 -12.86 -14.99
N TYR A 648 -33.02 -13.54 -14.15
CA TYR A 648 -34.20 -12.94 -13.49
C TYR A 648 -33.83 -11.87 -12.46
N TYR A 649 -32.69 -12.04 -11.76
CA TYR A 649 -32.15 -11.02 -10.86
C TYR A 649 -31.66 -9.81 -11.65
N GLU A 650 -31.04 -10.05 -12.81
CA GLU A 650 -30.57 -8.96 -13.68
C GLU A 650 -31.72 -8.17 -14.31
N ASP A 651 -32.77 -8.83 -14.79
CA ASP A 651 -33.98 -8.19 -15.34
C ASP A 651 -34.71 -7.34 -14.28
N ILE A 652 -34.89 -7.84 -13.06
CA ILE A 652 -35.51 -7.08 -11.95
C ILE A 652 -34.65 -5.86 -11.58
N ILE A 653 -33.33 -6.02 -11.44
CA ILE A 653 -32.42 -4.90 -11.14
C ILE A 653 -32.43 -3.86 -12.25
N ASN A 654 -32.32 -4.28 -13.52
CA ASN A 654 -32.24 -3.37 -14.64
C ASN A 654 -33.55 -2.57 -14.79
N ARG A 655 -34.72 -3.20 -14.60
CA ARG A 655 -36.04 -2.53 -14.62
C ARG A 655 -36.25 -1.58 -13.43
N LEU A 656 -35.78 -1.93 -12.23
CA LEU A 656 -35.84 -1.04 -11.07
C LEU A 656 -34.92 0.17 -11.27
N LEU A 657 -33.68 -0.05 -11.71
CA LEU A 657 -32.70 1.01 -11.95
C LEU A 657 -33.15 1.94 -13.10
N SER A 658 -33.63 1.40 -14.21
CA SER A 658 -34.13 2.22 -15.33
C SER A 658 -35.36 3.05 -14.94
N GLY A 659 -36.27 2.49 -14.14
CA GLY A 659 -37.44 3.21 -13.64
C GLY A 659 -37.10 4.27 -12.58
N ILE A 660 -36.03 4.08 -11.79
CA ILE A 660 -35.48 5.13 -10.91
C ILE A 660 -34.81 6.25 -11.73
N LEU A 661 -34.13 5.92 -12.83
CA LEU A 661 -33.48 6.89 -13.71
C LEU A 661 -34.47 7.70 -14.58
N GLN A 662 -35.63 7.13 -14.91
CA GLN A 662 -36.69 7.83 -15.64
C GLN A 662 -37.53 8.77 -14.77
N ASN A 663 -37.49 8.62 -13.43
CA ASN A 663 -38.28 9.43 -12.50
C ASN A 663 -37.40 10.47 -11.78
N ASP A 664 -37.46 11.73 -12.22
CA ASP A 664 -36.99 12.96 -11.55
C ASP A 664 -35.45 13.10 -11.32
N GLU A 665 -34.89 14.18 -11.88
CA GLU A 665 -33.46 14.58 -11.85
C GLU A 665 -32.87 14.65 -10.43
N HIS A 666 -33.71 14.83 -9.41
CA HIS A 666 -33.31 15.00 -8.01
C HIS A 666 -32.97 13.68 -7.29
N ASN A 667 -33.02 12.53 -7.96
CA ASN A 667 -32.81 11.21 -7.32
C ASN A 667 -31.35 10.71 -7.24
N ARG A 668 -30.37 11.62 -7.29
CA ARG A 668 -28.91 11.34 -7.28
C ARG A 668 -28.44 10.45 -6.11
N PHE A 669 -29.03 10.61 -4.93
CA PHE A 669 -28.75 9.76 -3.76
C PHE A 669 -29.26 8.32 -3.93
N LEU A 670 -30.41 8.12 -4.60
CA LEU A 670 -31.06 6.82 -4.69
C LEU A 670 -30.26 5.85 -5.56
N TYR A 671 -29.83 6.25 -6.77
CA TYR A 671 -29.00 5.38 -7.60
C TYR A 671 -27.64 5.13 -6.94
N SER A 672 -27.01 6.16 -6.35
CA SER A 672 -25.71 6.02 -5.68
C SER A 672 -25.76 4.96 -4.57
N ARG A 673 -26.81 5.00 -3.74
CA ARG A 673 -27.06 3.96 -2.74
C ARG A 673 -27.42 2.60 -3.37
N PHE A 674 -28.15 2.57 -4.48
CA PHE A 674 -28.50 1.32 -5.18
C PHE A 674 -27.27 0.54 -5.68
N PHE A 675 -26.24 1.23 -6.18
CA PHE A 675 -24.98 0.61 -6.56
C PHE A 675 -24.19 0.09 -5.33
N VAL A 676 -24.16 0.85 -4.22
CA VAL A 676 -23.38 0.51 -3.01
C VAL A 676 -24.04 -0.56 -2.13
N ASP A 677 -25.36 -0.60 -2.04
CA ASP A 677 -26.11 -1.53 -1.16
C ASP A 677 -26.54 -2.83 -1.87
N SER A 678 -26.38 -2.94 -3.20
CA SER A 678 -26.72 -4.17 -3.93
C SER A 678 -25.80 -5.36 -3.57
N PRO A 679 -26.33 -6.58 -3.36
CA PRO A 679 -25.53 -7.76 -3.05
C PRO A 679 -24.71 -8.27 -4.24
N TYR A 680 -25.12 -8.00 -5.49
CA TYR A 680 -24.39 -8.40 -6.68
C TYR A 680 -24.54 -7.37 -7.80
N VAL A 681 -23.42 -7.00 -8.41
CA VAL A 681 -23.38 -6.09 -9.56
C VAL A 681 -23.56 -6.89 -10.84
N THR A 682 -24.58 -6.53 -11.62
CA THR A 682 -24.86 -7.10 -12.95
C THR A 682 -24.11 -6.33 -14.03
N GLU A 683 -24.08 -6.84 -15.27
CA GLU A 683 -23.48 -6.11 -16.38
C GLU A 683 -24.39 -4.99 -16.89
N GLY A 684 -25.72 -5.19 -16.80
CA GLY A 684 -26.70 -4.13 -17.04
C GLY A 684 -26.55 -2.92 -16.10
N MET A 685 -26.16 -3.13 -14.83
CA MET A 685 -25.83 -2.01 -13.92
C MET A 685 -24.65 -1.16 -14.44
N ALA A 686 -23.62 -1.78 -15.01
CA ALA A 686 -22.49 -1.05 -15.58
C ALA A 686 -22.88 -0.30 -16.86
N GLU A 687 -23.78 -0.86 -17.68
CA GLU A 687 -24.29 -0.19 -18.88
C GLU A 687 -25.20 1.02 -18.51
N CYS A 688 -26.07 0.86 -17.51
CA CYS A 688 -26.81 1.99 -16.92
C CYS A 688 -25.87 3.07 -16.36
N LEU A 689 -24.73 2.69 -15.77
CA LEU A 689 -23.75 3.67 -15.28
C LEU A 689 -23.07 4.45 -16.41
N LYS A 690 -22.78 3.83 -17.56
CA LYS A 690 -22.30 4.56 -18.75
C LYS A 690 -23.32 5.63 -19.17
N ILE A 691 -24.61 5.28 -19.23
CA ILE A 691 -25.69 6.20 -19.61
C ILE A 691 -25.76 7.40 -18.65
N ILE A 692 -25.63 7.17 -17.34
CA ILE A 692 -25.54 8.25 -16.32
C ILE A 692 -24.30 9.13 -16.55
N CYS A 693 -23.17 8.53 -16.93
CA CYS A 693 -21.93 9.27 -17.17
C CYS A 693 -21.88 10.02 -18.51
N THR A 694 -22.76 9.70 -19.47
CA THR A 694 -22.91 10.45 -20.73
C THR A 694 -23.81 11.68 -20.61
N ASP A 695 -24.62 11.80 -19.54
CA ASP A 695 -25.32 13.05 -19.22
C ASP A 695 -24.34 14.08 -18.63
N GLU A 696 -24.24 15.24 -19.27
CA GLU A 696 -23.38 16.34 -18.84
C GLU A 696 -23.74 16.89 -17.44
N SER A 697 -25.02 16.78 -17.01
CA SER A 697 -25.47 17.22 -15.69
C SER A 697 -25.09 16.25 -14.55
N SER A 698 -24.99 14.96 -14.86
CA SER A 698 -24.74 13.86 -13.90
C SER A 698 -23.34 13.26 -13.98
N THR A 699 -22.58 13.55 -15.04
CA THR A 699 -21.23 13.03 -15.34
C THR A 699 -20.33 12.92 -14.11
N GLU A 700 -20.26 13.99 -13.31
CA GLU A 700 -19.36 14.07 -12.16
C GLU A 700 -19.76 13.10 -11.04
N THR A 701 -21.06 13.00 -10.74
CA THR A 701 -21.59 12.05 -9.76
C THR A 701 -21.51 10.61 -10.29
N GLY A 702 -21.71 10.39 -11.60
CA GLY A 702 -21.57 9.08 -12.24
C GLY A 702 -20.12 8.56 -12.21
N LEU A 703 -19.14 9.41 -12.53
CA LEU A 703 -17.72 9.07 -12.48
C LEU A 703 -17.23 8.88 -11.03
N GLU A 704 -17.65 9.72 -10.09
CA GLU A 704 -17.36 9.52 -8.67
C GLU A 704 -17.97 8.20 -8.16
N LEU A 705 -19.18 7.86 -8.58
CA LEU A 705 -19.77 6.56 -8.27
C LEU A 705 -18.99 5.40 -8.91
N ALA A 706 -18.52 5.53 -10.15
CA ALA A 706 -17.66 4.53 -10.80
C ALA A 706 -16.31 4.36 -10.07
N LYS A 707 -15.71 5.45 -9.57
CA LYS A 707 -14.52 5.44 -8.71
C LYS A 707 -14.77 4.65 -7.43
N ASN A 708 -15.82 5.02 -6.70
CA ASN A 708 -16.21 4.37 -5.45
C ASN A 708 -16.56 2.89 -5.67
N MET A 709 -17.24 2.52 -6.76
CA MET A 709 -17.54 1.11 -7.07
C MET A 709 -16.28 0.30 -7.46
N THR A 710 -15.29 0.93 -8.10
CA THR A 710 -13.99 0.30 -8.38
C THR A 710 -13.20 0.01 -7.09
N ILE A 711 -13.35 0.86 -6.07
CA ILE A 711 -12.71 0.73 -4.75
C ILE A 711 -13.48 -0.26 -3.84
N TYR A 712 -14.77 -0.05 -3.61
CA TYR A 712 -15.58 -0.79 -2.63
C TYR A 712 -16.08 -2.17 -3.08
N ARG A 713 -15.97 -2.54 -4.36
CA ARG A 713 -16.39 -3.86 -4.87
C ARG A 713 -15.28 -4.59 -5.67
N PRO A 714 -14.26 -5.15 -4.97
CA PRO A 714 -13.10 -5.77 -5.61
C PRO A 714 -13.42 -6.87 -6.65
N SER A 715 -14.52 -7.60 -6.46
CA SER A 715 -14.91 -8.75 -7.28
C SER A 715 -15.30 -8.42 -8.73
N ARG A 716 -15.70 -7.18 -9.02
CA ARG A 716 -16.06 -6.70 -10.37
C ARG A 716 -15.37 -5.38 -10.75
N LYS A 717 -14.30 -4.99 -10.02
CA LYS A 717 -13.57 -3.71 -10.22
C LYS A 717 -13.10 -3.42 -11.65
N LEU A 718 -12.76 -4.46 -12.43
CA LEU A 718 -12.36 -4.30 -13.84
C LEU A 718 -13.51 -3.86 -14.77
N LEU A 719 -14.76 -4.17 -14.42
CA LEU A 719 -15.94 -3.76 -15.20
C LEU A 719 -16.17 -2.24 -15.05
N PHE A 720 -16.13 -1.74 -13.82
CA PHE A 720 -16.26 -0.30 -13.55
C PHE A 720 -15.05 0.51 -14.00
N LEU A 721 -13.84 -0.03 -13.86
CA LEU A 721 -12.65 0.59 -14.45
C LEU A 721 -12.73 0.60 -15.99
N GLY A 722 -13.35 -0.42 -16.59
CA GLY A 722 -13.72 -0.42 -18.02
C GLY A 722 -14.60 0.77 -18.38
N VAL A 723 -15.70 0.99 -17.65
CA VAL A 723 -16.58 2.16 -17.85
C VAL A 723 -15.82 3.49 -17.77
N VAL A 724 -14.98 3.70 -16.74
CA VAL A 724 -14.17 4.92 -16.61
C VAL A 724 -13.18 5.05 -17.78
N SER A 725 -12.53 3.96 -18.17
CA SER A 725 -11.55 3.93 -19.26
C SER A 725 -12.19 4.25 -20.61
N ASP A 726 -13.34 3.64 -20.91
CA ASP A 726 -14.14 3.88 -22.12
C ASP A 726 -14.55 5.37 -22.23
N LEU A 727 -14.94 6.00 -21.11
CA LEU A 727 -15.29 7.42 -21.04
C LEU A 727 -14.09 8.37 -21.27
N THR A 728 -12.85 7.90 -21.14
CA THR A 728 -11.67 8.69 -21.58
C THR A 728 -11.56 8.80 -23.10
N LEU A 729 -12.31 7.98 -23.85
CA LEU A 729 -12.42 8.04 -25.32
C LEU A 729 -13.72 8.72 -25.80
N HIS A 730 -14.45 9.39 -24.91
CA HIS A 730 -15.70 10.10 -25.21
C HIS A 730 -15.49 11.36 -26.07
N GLU A 731 -16.44 11.68 -26.96
CA GLU A 731 -16.39 12.82 -27.88
C GLU A 731 -16.37 14.18 -27.15
N ASN A 732 -17.34 14.44 -26.26
CA ASN A 732 -17.40 15.66 -25.43
C ASN A 732 -16.14 15.79 -24.53
N SER A 733 -15.44 16.93 -24.65
CA SER A 733 -14.21 17.23 -23.92
C SER A 733 -14.41 17.46 -22.43
N ALA A 734 -15.56 17.94 -21.97
CA ALA A 734 -15.83 18.14 -20.55
C ALA A 734 -15.90 16.79 -19.81
N ILE A 735 -16.71 15.86 -20.36
CA ILE A 735 -16.85 14.48 -19.86
C ILE A 735 -15.49 13.77 -19.87
N ARG A 736 -14.78 13.82 -21.00
CA ARG A 736 -13.45 13.21 -21.16
C ARG A 736 -12.43 13.74 -20.13
N THR A 737 -12.44 15.03 -19.82
CA THR A 737 -11.49 15.63 -18.86
C THR A 737 -11.78 15.17 -17.43
N LYS A 738 -13.06 15.10 -17.03
CA LYS A 738 -13.44 14.54 -15.72
C LYS A 738 -13.10 13.05 -15.62
N ALA A 739 -13.33 12.27 -16.68
CA ALA A 739 -12.99 10.84 -16.72
C ALA A 739 -11.49 10.60 -16.61
N VAL A 740 -10.65 11.44 -17.25
CA VAL A 740 -9.19 11.37 -17.14
C VAL A 740 -8.71 11.75 -15.72
N SER A 741 -9.30 12.76 -15.06
CA SER A 741 -9.00 13.07 -13.64
C SER A 741 -9.25 11.86 -12.75
N VAL A 742 -10.44 11.25 -12.84
CA VAL A 742 -10.80 10.08 -12.04
C VAL A 742 -9.91 8.86 -12.36
N ALA A 743 -9.51 8.66 -13.61
CA ALA A 743 -8.54 7.63 -13.98
C ALA A 743 -7.14 7.88 -13.39
N VAL A 744 -6.71 9.15 -13.29
CA VAL A 744 -5.46 9.53 -12.62
C VAL A 744 -5.56 9.31 -11.10
N GLU A 745 -6.64 9.73 -10.44
CA GLU A 745 -6.87 9.48 -9.00
C GLU A 745 -6.84 7.98 -8.66
N ILE A 746 -7.48 7.14 -9.49
CA ILE A 746 -7.43 5.68 -9.31
C ILE A 746 -6.01 5.16 -9.53
N HIS A 747 -5.26 5.67 -10.52
CA HIS A 747 -3.86 5.32 -10.70
C HIS A 747 -3.05 5.68 -9.46
N GLU A 748 -3.06 6.94 -9.01
CA GLU A 748 -2.30 7.40 -7.85
C GLU A 748 -2.52 6.55 -6.59
N SER A 749 -3.78 6.11 -6.36
CA SER A 749 -4.19 5.23 -5.24
C SER A 749 -3.44 3.89 -5.13
N GLY A 750 -2.63 3.51 -6.13
CA GLY A 750 -1.86 2.27 -6.16
C GLY A 750 -2.63 1.08 -6.71
N ASN A 751 -3.97 1.10 -6.62
CA ASN A 751 -4.83 0.04 -7.13
C ASN A 751 -4.91 0.10 -8.66
N LEU A 752 -4.78 -1.06 -9.31
CA LEU A 752 -5.00 -1.24 -10.76
C LEU A 752 -4.10 -0.41 -11.71
N LYS A 753 -3.03 0.26 -11.22
CA LYS A 753 -2.05 1.05 -12.02
C LYS A 753 -1.72 0.41 -13.38
N THR A 754 -1.31 -0.86 -13.38
CA THR A 754 -0.91 -1.61 -14.58
C THR A 754 -2.04 -1.78 -15.61
N PHE A 755 -3.31 -1.85 -15.19
CA PHE A 755 -4.45 -1.92 -16.11
C PHE A 755 -4.70 -0.57 -16.78
N ILE A 756 -4.62 0.52 -16.03
CA ILE A 756 -4.78 1.89 -16.54
C ILE A 756 -3.66 2.22 -17.53
N GLU A 757 -2.41 1.85 -17.20
CA GLU A 757 -1.26 1.98 -18.09
C GLU A 757 -1.41 1.11 -19.35
N ALA A 758 -1.89 -0.13 -19.23
CA ALA A 758 -2.15 -1.00 -20.38
C ALA A 758 -3.29 -0.47 -21.28
N PHE A 759 -4.34 0.12 -20.70
CA PHE A 759 -5.40 0.78 -21.46
C PHE A 759 -4.89 2.05 -22.16
N ALA A 760 -4.15 2.91 -21.46
CA ALA A 760 -3.53 4.09 -22.08
C ALA A 760 -2.58 3.71 -23.22
N LEU A 761 -1.77 2.66 -23.05
CA LEU A 761 -0.92 2.11 -24.11
C LEU A 761 -1.73 1.52 -25.29
N ARG A 762 -2.89 0.91 -25.03
CA ARG A 762 -3.81 0.46 -26.08
C ARG A 762 -4.39 1.65 -26.86
N SER A 763 -4.86 2.69 -26.17
CA SER A 763 -5.39 3.91 -26.80
C SER A 763 -4.34 4.65 -27.63
N LEU A 764 -3.10 4.75 -27.12
CA LEU A 764 -1.97 5.29 -27.89
C LEU A 764 -1.67 4.44 -29.14
N LYS A 765 -1.74 3.11 -29.04
CA LYS A 765 -1.53 2.19 -30.17
C LYS A 765 -2.63 2.24 -31.23
N PHE A 766 -3.81 2.81 -30.96
CA PHE A 766 -4.80 3.05 -32.02
C PHE A 766 -4.25 3.99 -33.10
N LEU A 767 -3.35 4.92 -32.76
CA LEU A 767 -2.72 5.84 -33.72
C LEU A 767 -1.80 5.15 -34.75
N LEU A 768 -1.53 3.85 -34.59
CA LEU A 768 -0.73 3.05 -35.53
C LEU A 768 -1.53 2.51 -36.72
N SER A 769 -2.87 2.48 -36.67
CA SER A 769 -3.67 2.04 -37.81
C SER A 769 -3.92 3.19 -38.79
N GLU A 770 -3.77 2.95 -40.09
CA GLU A 770 -3.91 3.98 -41.14
C GLU A 770 -5.27 4.70 -41.10
N THR A 771 -6.32 3.98 -40.70
CA THR A 771 -7.65 4.52 -40.41
C THR A 771 -8.09 4.16 -38.97
N PRO A 772 -8.86 5.02 -38.28
CA PRO A 772 -9.42 4.71 -36.97
C PRO A 772 -10.49 3.60 -37.07
N THR A 773 -10.40 2.56 -36.23
CA THR A 773 -11.37 1.45 -36.24
C THR A 773 -12.67 1.83 -35.51
N PRO A 774 -13.86 1.79 -36.15
CA PRO A 774 -15.11 2.25 -35.53
C PRO A 774 -15.46 1.60 -34.18
N THR A 775 -15.11 0.32 -34.01
CA THR A 775 -15.37 -0.45 -32.78
C THR A 775 -14.62 0.07 -31.54
N ASN A 776 -13.61 0.91 -31.71
CA ASN A 776 -12.86 1.52 -30.59
C ASN A 776 -13.45 2.86 -30.13
N PHE A 777 -14.43 3.41 -30.87
CA PHE A 777 -14.94 4.77 -30.68
C PHE A 777 -16.46 4.79 -30.43
N LEU A 778 -16.94 3.88 -29.57
CA LEU A 778 -18.36 3.63 -29.27
C LEU A 778 -19.17 4.86 -28.80
N PHE A 779 -18.49 5.91 -28.34
CA PHE A 779 -19.08 7.15 -27.80
C PHE A 779 -18.89 8.37 -28.72
N HIS A 780 -18.77 8.14 -30.03
CA HIS A 780 -18.82 9.20 -31.06
C HIS A 780 -20.11 9.07 -31.88
N ASN A 781 -20.78 10.19 -32.12
CA ASN A 781 -22.07 10.22 -32.82
C ASN A 781 -21.97 9.76 -34.28
N HIS A 782 -20.78 9.90 -34.88
CA HIS A 782 -20.45 9.38 -36.21
C HIS A 782 -19.14 8.59 -36.15
N PRO A 783 -19.06 7.39 -36.76
CA PRO A 783 -17.82 6.63 -36.78
C PRO A 783 -16.74 7.40 -37.57
N PRO A 784 -15.56 7.67 -36.99
CA PRO A 784 -14.52 8.40 -37.69
C PRO A 784 -13.99 7.59 -38.87
N HIS A 785 -13.81 8.24 -40.02
CA HIS A 785 -13.27 7.62 -41.24
C HIS A 785 -11.80 8.00 -41.50
N SER A 786 -11.29 9.04 -40.82
CA SER A 786 -9.91 9.52 -40.93
C SER A 786 -9.45 10.14 -39.60
N TRP A 787 -8.13 10.29 -39.43
CA TRP A 787 -7.53 10.88 -38.23
C TRP A 787 -7.64 12.40 -38.24
N SER A 788 -8.57 12.96 -37.46
CA SER A 788 -8.61 14.39 -37.16
C SER A 788 -7.62 14.76 -36.05
N GLU A 789 -7.30 16.06 -35.92
CA GLU A 789 -6.46 16.54 -34.83
C GLU A 789 -7.09 16.24 -33.46
N ASP A 790 -8.42 16.35 -33.35
CA ASP A 790 -9.12 16.18 -32.08
C ASP A 790 -9.34 14.69 -31.72
N LEU A 791 -9.58 13.80 -32.69
CA LEU A 791 -9.57 12.35 -32.45
C LEU A 791 -8.18 11.87 -32.01
N THR A 792 -7.13 12.49 -32.55
CA THR A 792 -5.74 12.26 -32.10
C THR A 792 -5.55 12.73 -30.66
N LYS A 793 -6.05 13.92 -30.30
CA LYS A 793 -6.04 14.42 -28.90
C LYS A 793 -6.81 13.49 -27.94
N VAL A 794 -7.96 12.94 -28.35
CA VAL A 794 -8.73 11.96 -27.54
C VAL A 794 -7.87 10.76 -27.17
N CYS A 795 -7.23 10.13 -28.15
CA CYS A 795 -6.38 8.94 -27.92
C CYS A 795 -5.15 9.25 -27.04
N LEU A 796 -4.63 10.48 -27.11
CA LEU A 796 -3.48 10.94 -26.33
C LEU A 796 -3.82 11.39 -24.90
N HIS A 797 -5.06 11.78 -24.59
CA HIS A 797 -5.37 12.55 -23.39
C HIS A 797 -5.00 11.83 -22.09
N LEU A 798 -5.50 10.60 -21.89
CA LEU A 798 -5.16 9.79 -20.71
C LEU A 798 -3.65 9.47 -20.65
N TYR A 799 -3.03 9.19 -21.79
CA TYR A 799 -1.61 8.85 -21.86
C TYR A 799 -0.71 10.01 -21.40
N LEU A 800 -1.03 11.21 -21.88
CA LEU A 800 -0.31 12.44 -21.55
C LEU A 800 -0.58 12.91 -20.12
N ALA A 801 -1.75 12.63 -19.56
CA ALA A 801 -2.04 12.89 -18.14
C ALA A 801 -1.26 11.97 -17.18
N LEU A 802 -0.96 10.72 -17.58
CA LEU A 802 -0.18 9.76 -16.79
C LEU A 802 1.35 9.96 -16.91
N LEU A 803 1.82 10.65 -17.96
CA LEU A 803 3.25 10.80 -18.26
C LEU A 803 4.09 11.50 -17.15
N PRO A 804 3.59 12.53 -16.43
CA PRO A 804 4.29 13.12 -15.28
C PRO A 804 4.37 12.19 -14.07
N ILE A 805 3.44 11.24 -13.94
CA ILE A 805 3.32 10.33 -12.79
C ILE A 805 4.17 9.07 -13.02
N ASN A 806 4.17 8.54 -14.25
CA ASN A 806 5.02 7.42 -14.64
C ASN A 806 5.89 7.78 -15.87
N HIS A 807 7.07 8.32 -15.59
CA HIS A 807 8.06 8.70 -16.60
C HIS A 807 8.48 7.56 -17.56
N LYS A 808 8.30 6.27 -17.19
CA LYS A 808 8.62 5.13 -18.08
C LYS A 808 7.78 5.09 -19.36
N LEU A 809 6.63 5.76 -19.35
CA LEU A 809 5.75 5.90 -20.51
C LEU A 809 6.41 6.70 -21.66
N ILE A 810 7.51 7.43 -21.44
CA ILE A 810 8.19 8.20 -22.49
C ILE A 810 8.77 7.30 -23.60
N HIS A 811 9.30 6.13 -23.25
CA HIS A 811 9.93 5.20 -24.21
C HIS A 811 8.92 4.60 -25.19
N ASN A 812 7.75 4.22 -24.67
CA ASN A 812 6.63 3.72 -25.46
C ASN A 812 6.05 4.82 -26.38
N LEU A 813 5.98 6.07 -25.89
CA LEU A 813 5.58 7.21 -26.72
C LEU A 813 6.58 7.47 -27.84
N GLY A 814 7.89 7.41 -27.56
CA GLY A 814 8.92 7.53 -28.59
C GLY A 814 8.85 6.44 -29.66
N THR A 815 8.49 5.22 -29.26
CA THR A 815 8.31 4.09 -30.20
C THR A 815 7.12 4.32 -31.13
N VAL A 816 5.93 4.63 -30.59
CA VAL A 816 4.74 4.95 -31.39
C VAL A 816 4.95 6.23 -32.22
N TYR A 817 5.69 7.21 -31.69
CA TYR A 817 6.03 8.43 -32.43
C TYR A 817 6.83 8.13 -33.69
N VAL A 818 7.72 7.11 -33.73
CA VAL A 818 8.44 6.76 -34.96
C VAL A 818 7.47 6.28 -36.05
N GLU A 819 6.54 5.40 -35.69
CA GLU A 819 5.66 4.66 -36.62
C GLU A 819 4.46 5.49 -37.12
N THR A 820 4.04 6.53 -36.39
CA THR A 820 2.85 7.36 -36.72
C THR A 820 3.00 8.26 -37.96
N SER A 821 1.88 8.73 -38.51
CA SER A 821 1.84 9.65 -39.65
C SER A 821 2.35 11.07 -39.33
N ALA A 822 2.69 11.85 -40.36
CA ALA A 822 3.25 13.19 -40.21
C ALA A 822 2.33 14.18 -39.45
N ASP A 823 1.01 14.04 -39.60
CA ASP A 823 0.03 14.91 -38.96
C ASP A 823 -0.25 14.49 -37.51
N ILE A 824 -0.27 13.19 -37.23
CA ILE A 824 -0.28 12.68 -35.85
C ILE A 824 0.98 13.15 -35.10
N LYS A 825 2.16 13.08 -35.74
CA LYS A 825 3.43 13.60 -35.21
C LYS A 825 3.36 15.10 -34.87
N ARG A 826 2.69 15.93 -35.69
CA ARG A 826 2.46 17.37 -35.41
C ARG A 826 1.57 17.56 -34.17
N THR A 827 0.49 16.79 -34.05
CA THR A 827 -0.44 16.86 -32.91
C THR A 827 0.26 16.47 -31.59
N ILE A 828 1.05 15.40 -31.61
CA ILE A 828 1.84 14.95 -30.44
C ILE A 828 2.80 16.06 -29.97
N LEU A 829 3.55 16.69 -30.89
CA LEU A 829 4.51 17.76 -30.56
C LEU A 829 3.87 19.03 -29.96
N ARG A 830 2.59 19.28 -30.25
CA ARG A 830 1.79 20.36 -29.62
C ARG A 830 1.30 19.95 -28.24
N ALA A 831 0.69 18.76 -28.12
CA ALA A 831 0.06 18.29 -26.88
C ALA A 831 1.05 18.02 -25.74
N LEU A 832 2.34 17.79 -26.05
CA LEU A 832 3.39 17.48 -25.07
C LEU A 832 3.77 18.62 -24.12
N GLU A 833 3.38 19.87 -24.37
CA GLU A 833 3.91 21.00 -23.61
C GLU A 833 3.53 20.99 -22.12
N ALA A 834 2.27 20.71 -21.78
CA ALA A 834 1.84 20.64 -20.38
C ALA A 834 2.37 19.40 -19.63
N PRO A 835 2.31 18.17 -20.18
CA PRO A 835 2.89 16.98 -19.55
C PRO A 835 4.39 17.11 -19.27
N VAL A 836 5.17 17.58 -20.24
CA VAL A 836 6.63 17.68 -20.09
C VAL A 836 7.03 18.74 -19.05
N LYS A 837 6.24 19.80 -18.88
CA LYS A 837 6.42 20.79 -17.79
C LYS A 837 6.17 20.21 -16.39
N GLY A 838 5.44 19.08 -16.29
CA GLY A 838 5.29 18.32 -15.04
C GLY A 838 6.44 17.33 -14.77
N MET A 839 7.30 17.05 -15.75
CA MET A 839 8.43 16.14 -15.60
C MET A 839 9.68 16.88 -15.09
N SER A 840 10.41 16.27 -14.16
CA SER A 840 11.71 16.81 -13.71
C SER A 840 12.84 16.51 -14.70
N MET A 841 13.74 17.47 -14.92
CA MET A 841 14.97 17.28 -15.71
C MET A 841 15.93 16.23 -15.12
N ALA A 842 15.78 15.89 -13.84
CA ALA A 842 16.54 14.84 -13.17
C ALA A 842 15.86 13.45 -13.25
N SER A 843 14.82 13.30 -14.07
CA SER A 843 14.15 12.00 -14.26
C SER A 843 15.08 11.01 -14.98
N PRO A 844 15.44 9.87 -14.37
CA PRO A 844 16.40 8.94 -14.96
C PRO A 844 15.86 8.27 -16.23
N GLU A 845 14.56 8.05 -16.32
CA GLU A 845 13.90 7.49 -17.52
C GLU A 845 13.93 8.48 -18.69
N LEU A 846 13.84 9.78 -18.42
CA LEU A 846 14.02 10.81 -19.44
C LEU A 846 15.47 10.90 -19.91
N LEU A 847 16.44 10.87 -18.98
CA LEU A 847 17.88 10.87 -19.31
C LEU A 847 18.29 9.61 -20.08
N ARG A 848 17.63 8.47 -19.81
CA ARG A 848 17.72 7.23 -20.60
C ARG A 848 17.11 7.40 -21.99
N PHE A 849 15.93 8.01 -22.10
CA PHE A 849 15.27 8.23 -23.40
C PHE A 849 16.08 9.15 -24.34
N VAL A 850 16.78 10.14 -23.79
CA VAL A 850 17.72 10.98 -24.57
C VAL A 850 18.94 10.16 -25.05
N GLU A 851 19.43 9.22 -24.25
CA GLU A 851 20.59 8.37 -24.58
C GLU A 851 20.27 7.25 -25.57
N GLU A 852 19.16 6.53 -25.37
CA GLU A 852 18.71 5.39 -26.19
C GLU A 852 17.78 5.79 -27.36
N CYS A 853 17.46 7.09 -27.49
CA CYS A 853 16.59 7.74 -28.48
C CYS A 853 16.21 6.90 -29.72
N PRO A 854 14.93 6.55 -29.96
CA PRO A 854 14.51 5.82 -31.16
C PRO A 854 14.86 6.55 -32.48
N LYS A 855 15.19 5.81 -33.55
CA LYS A 855 15.46 6.40 -34.88
C LYS A 855 14.15 6.93 -35.47
N GLY A 856 14.07 8.24 -35.72
CA GLY A 856 12.84 8.95 -36.09
C GLY A 856 12.20 9.74 -34.93
N ALA A 857 12.71 9.61 -33.69
CA ALA A 857 12.26 10.37 -32.52
C ALA A 857 13.11 11.62 -32.23
N GLU A 858 14.05 11.97 -33.11
CA GLU A 858 14.94 13.13 -33.00
C GLU A 858 14.17 14.43 -32.69
N THR A 859 13.14 14.74 -33.48
CA THR A 859 12.29 15.94 -33.33
C THR A 859 11.47 15.96 -32.03
N LEU A 860 11.07 14.79 -31.55
CA LEU A 860 10.40 14.62 -30.26
C LEU A 860 11.36 14.96 -29.11
N VAL A 861 12.59 14.44 -29.16
CA VAL A 861 13.64 14.76 -28.18
C VAL A 861 13.99 16.25 -28.19
N THR A 862 14.16 16.90 -29.37
CA THR A 862 14.43 18.35 -29.43
C THR A 862 13.33 19.17 -28.75
N ARG A 863 12.06 18.84 -29.02
CA ARG A 863 10.91 19.55 -28.43
C ARG A 863 10.82 19.34 -26.92
N ILE A 864 11.05 18.13 -26.42
CA ILE A 864 11.07 17.83 -24.97
C ILE A 864 12.16 18.66 -24.27
N ILE A 865 13.40 18.66 -24.78
CA ILE A 865 14.51 19.42 -24.18
C ILE A 865 14.19 20.92 -24.19
N HIS A 866 13.64 21.46 -25.29
CA HIS A 866 13.22 22.86 -25.37
C HIS A 866 12.14 23.20 -24.32
N ILE A 867 11.13 22.36 -24.12
CA ILE A 867 10.05 22.61 -23.14
C ILE A 867 10.62 22.69 -21.71
N LEU A 868 11.58 21.83 -21.36
CA LEU A 868 12.20 21.78 -20.04
C LEU A 868 13.12 23.00 -19.80
N THR A 869 14.00 23.29 -20.74
CA THR A 869 15.02 24.35 -20.65
C THR A 869 14.48 25.77 -20.90
N ASP A 870 13.17 25.92 -21.08
CA ASP A 870 12.53 27.21 -21.39
C ASP A 870 12.45 28.16 -20.18
N LYS A 871 12.29 27.59 -18.97
CA LYS A 871 12.08 28.35 -17.73
C LYS A 871 13.04 27.97 -16.59
N ALA A 872 13.99 27.08 -16.83
CA ALA A 872 14.94 26.59 -15.84
C ALA A 872 16.27 26.22 -16.54
N PRO A 873 17.42 26.27 -15.84
CA PRO A 873 18.71 25.98 -16.45
C PRO A 873 18.85 24.47 -16.71
N PRO A 874 19.51 24.04 -17.79
CA PRO A 874 19.72 22.64 -18.09
C PRO A 874 20.61 21.96 -17.02
N SER A 875 20.22 20.78 -16.55
CA SER A 875 21.03 20.00 -15.60
C SER A 875 22.31 19.46 -16.26
N ALA A 876 23.40 19.36 -15.51
CA ALA A 876 24.70 18.89 -16.02
C ALA A 876 24.64 17.48 -16.63
N GLU A 877 23.79 16.60 -16.07
CA GLU A 877 23.53 15.26 -16.60
C GLU A 877 22.82 15.33 -17.97
N LEU A 878 21.75 16.14 -18.09
CA LEU A 878 21.04 16.35 -19.35
C LEU A 878 21.97 16.91 -20.43
N VAL A 879 22.79 17.92 -20.09
CA VAL A 879 23.83 18.45 -20.99
C VAL A 879 24.76 17.34 -21.47
N SER A 880 25.20 16.44 -20.58
CA SER A 880 26.09 15.35 -20.97
C SER A 880 25.42 14.31 -21.87
N ARG A 881 24.15 13.94 -21.61
CA ARG A 881 23.41 13.01 -22.49
C ARG A 881 23.13 13.60 -23.87
N VAL A 882 22.76 14.88 -23.94
CA VAL A 882 22.52 15.58 -25.21
C VAL A 882 23.83 15.79 -26.00
N ARG A 883 24.94 16.13 -25.31
CA ARG A 883 26.29 16.17 -25.90
C ARG A 883 26.66 14.85 -26.56
N ASP A 884 26.39 13.74 -25.89
CA ASP A 884 26.67 12.40 -26.41
C ASP A 884 25.77 12.04 -27.60
N LEU A 885 24.48 12.36 -27.56
CA LEU A 885 23.55 12.16 -28.68
C LEU A 885 23.98 12.96 -29.93
N TYR A 886 24.34 14.23 -29.75
CA TYR A 886 24.84 15.11 -30.81
C TYR A 886 26.12 14.53 -31.46
N ARG A 887 27.10 14.12 -30.64
CA ARG A 887 28.37 13.54 -31.12
C ARG A 887 28.20 12.16 -31.79
N LYS A 888 27.31 11.30 -31.27
CA LYS A 888 27.17 9.91 -31.73
C LYS A 888 26.29 9.76 -32.98
N ARG A 889 25.38 10.71 -33.26
CA ARG A 889 24.30 10.45 -34.24
C ARG A 889 23.71 11.64 -35.00
N VAL A 890 23.56 12.82 -34.40
CA VAL A 890 22.81 13.93 -35.03
C VAL A 890 23.57 15.26 -34.90
N PRO A 891 24.40 15.64 -35.89
CA PRO A 891 25.13 16.90 -35.88
C PRO A 891 24.27 18.12 -36.27
N ASP A 892 22.94 18.11 -36.06
CA ASP A 892 22.12 19.33 -36.20
C ASP A 892 22.33 20.21 -34.96
N VAL A 893 22.96 21.36 -35.17
CA VAL A 893 23.32 22.33 -34.13
C VAL A 893 22.11 22.91 -33.41
N ARG A 894 20.89 22.77 -33.96
CA ARG A 894 19.64 23.09 -33.27
C ARG A 894 19.42 22.30 -31.99
N PHE A 895 20.01 21.10 -31.85
CA PHE A 895 19.99 20.34 -30.58
C PHE A 895 20.75 21.03 -29.44
N LEU A 896 21.69 21.92 -29.76
CA LEU A 896 22.50 22.64 -28.77
C LEU A 896 21.81 23.92 -28.27
N ILE A 897 20.87 24.49 -29.02
CA ILE A 897 20.17 25.75 -28.67
C ILE A 897 19.45 25.67 -27.32
N PRO A 898 18.67 24.60 -27.01
CA PRO A 898 18.00 24.48 -25.71
C PRO A 898 18.98 24.41 -24.52
N ILE A 899 20.10 23.69 -24.69
CA ILE A 899 21.06 23.43 -23.61
C ILE A 899 22.21 24.46 -23.54
N ILE A 900 22.18 25.51 -24.36
CA ILE A 900 23.38 26.32 -24.64
C ILE A 900 23.99 26.97 -23.39
N ASN A 901 23.16 27.33 -22.40
CA ASN A 901 23.62 27.92 -21.14
C ASN A 901 24.26 26.91 -20.16
N GLY A 902 24.18 25.61 -20.43
CA GLY A 902 24.90 24.55 -19.70
C GLY A 902 26.16 24.05 -20.40
N LEU A 903 26.45 24.51 -21.61
CA LEU A 903 27.67 24.15 -22.35
C LEU A 903 28.88 24.94 -21.84
N THR A 904 30.07 24.35 -21.95
CA THR A 904 31.30 25.09 -21.60
C THR A 904 31.61 26.17 -22.62
N LYS A 905 32.25 27.26 -22.19
CA LYS A 905 32.70 28.37 -23.05
C LYS A 905 33.40 27.92 -24.33
N ARG A 906 34.25 26.88 -24.27
CA ARG A 906 34.95 26.31 -25.43
C ARG A 906 33.98 25.63 -26.41
N GLU A 907 32.98 24.92 -25.92
CA GLU A 907 31.97 24.24 -26.74
C GLU A 907 31.03 25.24 -27.41
N VAL A 908 30.62 26.31 -26.71
CA VAL A 908 29.80 27.38 -27.30
C VAL A 908 30.55 28.12 -28.41
N ILE A 909 31.83 28.46 -28.20
CA ILE A 909 32.67 29.08 -29.25
C ILE A 909 32.83 28.15 -30.46
N ALA A 910 33.02 26.84 -30.26
CA ALA A 910 33.12 25.87 -31.35
C ALA A 910 31.80 25.66 -32.12
N ALA A 911 30.65 25.82 -31.47
CA ALA A 911 29.33 25.75 -32.12
C ALA A 911 28.91 27.07 -32.81
N LEU A 912 29.52 28.20 -32.43
CA LEU A 912 29.14 29.55 -32.89
C LEU A 912 29.16 29.72 -34.42
N PRO A 913 30.15 29.21 -35.19
CA PRO A 913 30.18 29.36 -36.65
C PRO A 913 29.00 28.70 -37.37
N GLU A 914 28.43 27.62 -36.82
CA GLU A 914 27.24 26.96 -37.35
C GLU A 914 25.95 27.59 -36.84
N LEU A 915 25.89 28.01 -35.57
CA LEU A 915 24.74 28.74 -35.01
C LEU A 915 24.42 30.00 -35.84
N ILE A 916 25.42 30.77 -36.27
CA ILE A 916 25.21 31.99 -37.07
C ILE A 916 24.81 31.72 -38.54
N LYS A 917 24.92 30.47 -39.03
CA LYS A 917 24.44 30.08 -40.38
C LYS A 917 22.92 29.82 -40.42
N LEU A 918 22.26 29.82 -39.26
CA LEU A 918 20.80 29.66 -39.14
C LEU A 918 20.04 30.92 -39.57
N ASN A 919 18.70 30.82 -39.63
CA ASN A 919 17.81 31.95 -39.91
C ASN A 919 18.00 33.07 -38.85
N PRO A 920 18.14 34.35 -39.23
CA PRO A 920 18.30 35.48 -38.31
C PRO A 920 17.36 35.50 -37.08
N THR A 921 16.10 35.07 -37.20
CA THR A 921 15.18 34.97 -36.05
C THR A 921 15.66 33.96 -35.01
N VAL A 922 16.22 32.83 -35.45
CA VAL A 922 16.81 31.80 -34.59
C VAL A 922 18.15 32.27 -34.01
N VAL A 923 18.94 33.03 -34.79
CA VAL A 923 20.18 33.65 -34.29
C VAL A 923 19.88 34.66 -33.18
N LYS A 924 18.80 35.46 -33.31
CA LYS A 924 18.36 36.39 -32.26
C LYS A 924 17.88 35.67 -31.00
N GLU A 925 17.14 34.56 -31.11
CA GLU A 925 16.78 33.71 -29.98
C GLU A 925 18.01 33.09 -29.29
N VAL A 926 18.99 32.60 -30.06
CA VAL A 926 20.26 32.07 -29.54
C VAL A 926 21.04 33.14 -28.77
N PHE A 927 21.11 34.36 -29.30
CA PHE A 927 21.74 35.49 -28.60
C PHE A 927 20.93 35.91 -27.37
N HIS A 928 19.59 35.90 -27.41
CA HIS A 928 18.77 36.22 -26.24
C HIS A 928 18.94 35.17 -25.13
N ARG A 929 19.07 33.87 -25.45
CA ARG A 929 19.39 32.83 -24.45
C ARG A 929 20.80 33.00 -23.88
N LEU A 930 21.80 33.33 -24.69
CA LEU A 930 23.18 33.57 -24.25
C LEU A 930 23.36 34.87 -23.44
N LEU A 931 22.57 35.91 -23.71
CA LEU A 931 22.68 37.23 -23.07
C LEU A 931 21.62 37.47 -21.97
N GLY A 932 20.65 36.57 -21.81
CA GLY A 932 19.47 36.74 -20.96
C GLY A 932 19.75 36.63 -19.46
N SER A 933 19.18 37.55 -18.69
CA SER A 933 19.45 37.77 -17.25
C SER A 933 19.09 36.62 -16.28
N ASN A 934 18.46 35.55 -16.75
CA ASN A 934 17.79 34.58 -15.87
C ASN A 934 18.70 33.46 -15.35
N PHE A 935 19.79 33.13 -16.05
CA PHE A 935 20.71 32.04 -15.72
C PHE A 935 22.17 32.45 -15.92
N SER A 936 23.11 31.70 -15.35
CA SER A 936 24.55 31.99 -15.44
C SER A 936 25.11 31.67 -16.83
N SER A 937 25.07 32.63 -17.75
CA SER A 937 25.58 32.47 -19.12
C SER A 937 27.06 32.08 -19.18
N PRO A 938 27.46 31.14 -20.07
CA PRO A 938 28.85 30.68 -20.21
C PRO A 938 29.78 31.64 -20.98
N LEU A 939 29.23 32.76 -21.47
CA LEU A 939 29.93 33.87 -22.15
C LEU A 939 29.39 35.19 -21.62
N SER A 940 30.25 36.19 -21.43
CA SER A 940 29.80 37.57 -21.24
C SER A 940 29.43 38.21 -22.59
N PRO A 941 28.65 39.31 -22.61
CA PRO A 941 28.33 40.01 -23.86
C PRO A 941 29.58 40.48 -24.63
N ALA A 942 30.61 40.92 -23.89
CA ALA A 942 31.90 41.28 -24.48
C ALA A 942 32.59 40.07 -25.10
N GLU A 943 32.63 38.94 -24.40
CA GLU A 943 33.25 37.72 -24.90
C GLU A 943 32.53 37.10 -26.11
N LEU A 944 31.19 37.22 -26.19
CA LEU A 944 30.44 36.81 -27.38
C LEU A 944 30.82 37.66 -28.59
N LEU A 945 30.90 38.99 -28.42
CA LEU A 945 31.25 39.90 -29.53
C LEU A 945 32.71 39.72 -29.95
N VAL A 946 33.63 39.44 -29.02
CA VAL A 946 35.01 39.06 -29.33
C VAL A 946 35.07 37.70 -30.03
N ALA A 947 34.32 36.70 -29.58
CA ALA A 947 34.27 35.39 -30.22
C ALA A 947 33.81 35.49 -31.69
N LEU A 948 32.79 36.31 -31.99
CA LEU A 948 32.33 36.58 -33.36
C LEU A 948 33.42 37.20 -34.26
N HIS A 949 34.33 38.00 -33.70
CA HIS A 949 35.46 38.59 -34.44
C HIS A 949 36.61 37.61 -34.68
N ASN A 950 36.70 36.57 -33.86
CA ASN A 950 37.74 35.54 -33.92
C ASN A 950 37.31 34.31 -34.75
N ILE A 951 36.13 34.32 -35.40
CA ILE A 951 35.71 33.25 -36.33
C ILE A 951 36.53 33.37 -37.62
N ASP A 952 37.18 32.28 -38.01
CA ASP A 952 38.02 32.26 -39.21
C ASP A 952 37.21 32.44 -40.50
N SER A 953 37.79 33.21 -41.43
CA SER A 953 37.18 33.54 -42.73
C SER A 953 37.02 32.34 -43.67
N SER A 954 37.57 31.18 -43.31
CA SER A 954 37.39 29.89 -43.98
C SER A 954 36.13 29.15 -43.53
N GLU A 955 35.73 29.30 -42.26
CA GLU A 955 34.61 28.54 -41.69
C GLU A 955 33.26 29.23 -41.90
N CYS A 956 33.24 30.57 -41.92
CA CYS A 956 32.02 31.35 -42.14
C CYS A 956 32.26 32.60 -43.00
N ASN A 957 31.25 32.96 -43.80
CA ASN A 957 31.34 34.11 -44.71
C ASN A 957 31.26 35.42 -43.91
N LEU A 958 32.18 36.38 -44.16
CA LEU A 958 32.17 37.69 -43.49
C LEU A 958 30.82 38.41 -43.54
N LYS A 959 29.98 38.21 -44.57
CA LYS A 959 28.63 38.79 -44.64
C LYS A 959 27.69 38.25 -43.54
N ILE A 960 27.86 37.00 -43.12
CA ILE A 960 27.10 36.37 -42.02
C ILE A 960 27.61 36.90 -40.68
N ILE A 961 28.94 36.92 -40.49
CA ILE A 961 29.57 37.46 -39.27
C ILE A 961 29.17 38.94 -39.07
N ILE A 962 29.19 39.75 -40.13
CA ILE A 962 28.72 41.15 -40.09
C ILE A 962 27.26 41.25 -39.64
N LYS A 963 26.35 40.41 -40.18
CA LYS A 963 24.94 40.38 -39.73
C LYS A 963 24.82 39.97 -38.25
N ALA A 964 25.56 38.97 -37.81
CA ALA A 964 25.61 38.55 -36.41
C ALA A 964 26.08 39.69 -35.49
N THR A 965 27.17 40.39 -35.85
CA THR A 965 27.62 41.55 -35.07
C THR A 965 26.61 42.71 -35.08
N SER A 966 25.88 42.93 -36.18
CA SER A 966 24.79 43.92 -36.22
C SER A 966 23.65 43.58 -35.26
N LEU A 967 23.23 42.31 -35.18
CA LEU A 967 22.22 41.87 -34.21
C LEU A 967 22.64 42.11 -32.75
N CYS A 968 23.95 42.00 -32.43
CA CYS A 968 24.45 42.41 -31.11
C CYS A 968 24.31 43.92 -30.87
N PHE A 969 24.63 44.75 -31.87
CA PHE A 969 24.51 46.22 -31.78
C PHE A 969 23.07 46.74 -31.75
N GLU A 970 22.07 45.94 -32.10
CA GLU A 970 20.65 46.27 -31.93
C GLU A 970 20.21 46.21 -30.45
N GLU A 971 20.83 45.33 -29.64
CA GLU A 971 20.52 45.12 -28.22
C GLU A 971 21.20 46.19 -27.33
N LYS A 972 20.80 47.46 -27.53
CA LYS A 972 21.33 48.68 -26.87
C LYS A 972 21.37 48.58 -25.32
N ASN A 973 20.48 47.78 -24.73
CA ASN A 973 20.41 47.55 -23.28
C ASN A 973 21.56 46.68 -22.74
N VAL A 974 22.14 45.81 -23.58
CA VAL A 974 23.22 44.88 -23.21
C VAL A 974 24.58 45.42 -23.65
N TYR A 975 24.67 45.94 -24.87
CA TYR A 975 25.90 46.44 -25.47
C TYR A 975 26.14 47.93 -25.17
N THR A 976 26.21 48.25 -23.88
CA THR A 976 26.45 49.61 -23.39
C THR A 976 27.84 50.14 -23.75
N GLN A 977 28.03 51.46 -23.60
CA GLN A 977 29.30 52.16 -23.82
C GLN A 977 30.50 51.48 -23.15
N VAL A 978 30.34 50.97 -21.92
CA VAL A 978 31.43 50.31 -21.16
C VAL A 978 31.77 48.94 -21.76
N VAL A 979 30.75 48.14 -22.08
CA VAL A 979 30.92 46.81 -22.69
C VAL A 979 31.62 46.94 -24.05
N LEU A 980 31.22 47.90 -24.88
CA LEU A 980 31.84 48.13 -26.19
C LEU A 980 33.27 48.66 -26.07
N ALA A 981 33.58 49.50 -25.09
CA ALA A 981 34.96 49.93 -24.83
C ALA A 981 35.86 48.73 -24.44
N MET A 982 35.38 47.83 -23.58
CA MET A 982 36.10 46.60 -23.22
C MET A 982 36.35 45.71 -24.44
N VAL A 983 35.35 45.50 -25.30
CA VAL A 983 35.49 44.73 -26.55
C VAL A 983 36.54 45.37 -27.47
N VAL A 984 36.45 46.67 -27.72
CA VAL A 984 37.40 47.38 -28.60
C VAL A 984 38.83 47.31 -28.06
N GLN A 985 39.03 47.43 -26.75
CA GLN A 985 40.35 47.26 -26.14
C GLN A 985 40.86 45.82 -26.30
N GLN A 986 40.04 44.82 -25.98
CA GLN A 986 40.42 43.41 -26.05
C GLN A 986 40.75 42.96 -27.49
N LEU A 987 40.01 43.46 -28.50
CA LEU A 987 40.30 43.21 -29.91
C LEU A 987 41.55 43.96 -30.42
N MET A 988 41.85 45.15 -29.89
CA MET A 988 43.08 45.89 -30.20
C MET A 988 44.32 45.20 -29.61
N GLU A 989 44.19 44.55 -28.47
CA GLU A 989 45.32 43.89 -27.79
C GLU A 989 45.78 42.60 -28.50
N GLN A 990 44.89 41.92 -29.24
CA GLN A 990 45.19 40.72 -30.05
C GLN A 990 46.24 40.93 -31.16
N ASP A 991 46.93 39.85 -31.54
CA ASP A 991 47.86 39.79 -32.67
C ASP A 991 47.76 38.40 -33.33
N PRO A 992 47.43 38.26 -34.63
CA PRO A 992 47.08 39.33 -35.57
C PRO A 992 45.77 40.05 -35.21
N LEU A 993 45.67 41.33 -35.61
CA LEU A 993 44.46 42.14 -35.41
C LEU A 993 43.26 41.60 -36.22
N PRO A 994 42.04 41.51 -35.64
CA PRO A 994 40.85 41.07 -36.36
C PRO A 994 40.40 42.01 -37.48
N ILE A 995 40.10 41.43 -38.65
CA ILE A 995 39.73 42.16 -39.88
C ILE A 995 38.50 43.08 -39.68
N LEU A 996 37.58 42.71 -38.79
CA LEU A 996 36.36 43.47 -38.50
C LEU A 996 36.53 44.57 -37.43
N LEU A 997 37.68 44.66 -36.74
CA LEU A 997 37.92 45.60 -35.63
C LEU A 997 37.48 47.04 -35.97
N MET A 998 37.97 47.59 -37.09
CA MET A 998 37.66 48.98 -37.42
C MET A 998 36.18 49.22 -37.77
N ARG A 999 35.45 48.20 -38.25
CA ARG A 999 34.00 48.31 -38.43
C ARG A 999 33.31 48.47 -37.07
N THR A 1000 33.69 47.66 -36.10
CA THR A 1000 33.16 47.65 -34.73
C THR A 1000 33.54 48.89 -33.93
N VAL A 1001 34.73 49.47 -34.17
CA VAL A 1001 35.12 50.80 -33.65
C VAL A 1001 34.20 51.90 -34.23
N ILE A 1002 34.04 51.94 -35.55
CA ILE A 1002 33.20 52.95 -36.24
C ILE A 1002 31.72 52.82 -35.83
N GLN A 1003 31.22 51.59 -35.65
CA GLN A 1003 29.84 51.33 -35.26
C GLN A 1003 29.59 51.64 -33.76
N SER A 1004 30.54 51.31 -32.88
CA SER A 1004 30.49 51.72 -31.46
C SER A 1004 30.48 53.23 -31.30
N LEU A 1005 31.30 53.95 -32.07
CA LEU A 1005 31.35 55.42 -32.05
C LEU A 1005 30.05 56.06 -32.58
N ALA A 1006 29.44 55.47 -33.61
CA ALA A 1006 28.17 55.94 -34.15
C ALA A 1006 27.00 55.78 -33.16
N ASN A 1007 26.99 54.69 -32.39
CA ASN A 1007 25.98 54.46 -31.36
C ASN A 1007 26.25 55.24 -30.06
N TYR A 1008 27.52 55.48 -29.70
CA TYR A 1008 27.93 56.15 -28.46
C TYR A 1008 29.01 57.21 -28.71
N PRO A 1009 28.65 58.45 -29.11
CA PRO A 1009 29.60 59.52 -29.41
C PRO A 1009 30.57 59.87 -28.28
N HIS A 1010 30.18 59.64 -27.01
CA HIS A 1010 31.04 59.83 -25.84
C HIS A 1010 32.31 58.95 -25.82
N LEU A 1011 32.41 57.92 -26.68
CA LEU A 1011 33.63 57.14 -26.87
C LEU A 1011 34.73 57.87 -27.67
N LEU A 1012 34.48 59.05 -28.24
CA LEU A 1012 35.41 59.74 -29.15
C LEU A 1012 36.84 59.87 -28.60
N GLY A 1013 37.01 60.26 -27.34
CA GLY A 1013 38.34 60.36 -26.70
C GLY A 1013 39.03 59.01 -26.49
N PHE A 1014 38.26 57.97 -26.13
CA PHE A 1014 38.76 56.59 -26.02
C PHE A 1014 39.18 56.05 -27.39
N VAL A 1015 38.35 56.22 -28.42
CA VAL A 1015 38.66 55.82 -29.80
C VAL A 1015 39.92 56.55 -30.32
N THR A 1016 40.11 57.83 -29.98
CA THR A 1016 41.32 58.59 -30.33
C THR A 1016 42.57 57.93 -29.73
N ASN A 1017 42.53 57.51 -28.46
CA ASN A 1017 43.63 56.77 -27.82
C ASN A 1017 43.87 55.38 -28.45
N ILE A 1018 42.81 54.67 -28.87
CA ILE A 1018 42.92 53.40 -29.60
C ILE A 1018 43.61 53.61 -30.95
N LEU A 1019 43.23 54.65 -31.71
CA LEU A 1019 43.85 54.98 -33.00
C LEU A 1019 45.36 55.26 -32.84
N GLN A 1020 45.79 55.99 -31.80
CA GLN A 1020 47.22 56.19 -31.50
C GLN A 1020 47.96 54.86 -31.25
N ARG A 1021 47.37 53.95 -30.46
CA ARG A 1021 47.95 52.62 -30.20
C ARG A 1021 48.01 51.75 -31.46
N LEU A 1022 47.07 51.89 -32.39
CA LEU A 1022 47.08 51.19 -33.67
C LEU A 1022 48.22 51.63 -34.61
N ILE A 1023 48.70 52.89 -34.52
CA ILE A 1023 49.91 53.34 -35.23
C ILE A 1023 51.13 52.53 -34.77
N VAL A 1024 51.28 52.31 -33.45
CA VAL A 1024 52.39 51.52 -32.88
C VAL A 1024 52.35 50.05 -33.38
N LYS A 1025 51.15 49.48 -33.58
CA LYS A 1025 50.95 48.15 -34.19
C LYS A 1025 51.08 48.11 -35.73
N GLN A 1026 51.45 49.20 -36.39
CA GLN A 1026 51.73 49.26 -37.83
C GLN A 1026 50.58 48.77 -38.74
N VAL A 1027 49.34 49.21 -38.45
CA VAL A 1027 48.10 48.77 -39.13
C VAL A 1027 48.11 48.85 -40.66
N TRP A 1028 48.92 49.71 -41.27
CA TRP A 1028 49.10 49.80 -42.73
C TRP A 1028 49.56 48.48 -43.37
N LYS A 1029 50.18 47.57 -42.61
CA LYS A 1029 50.47 46.19 -43.06
C LYS A 1029 49.23 45.38 -43.42
N GLN A 1030 48.04 45.74 -42.92
CA GLN A 1030 46.78 45.05 -43.20
C GLN A 1030 45.79 45.97 -43.91
N LYS A 1031 45.77 45.95 -45.24
CA LYS A 1031 44.96 46.86 -46.10
C LYS A 1031 43.50 47.06 -45.64
N LYS A 1032 42.78 46.00 -45.26
CA LYS A 1032 41.38 46.11 -44.80
C LYS A 1032 41.22 46.88 -43.47
N ILE A 1033 42.18 46.75 -42.55
CA ILE A 1033 42.19 47.50 -41.29
C ILE A 1033 42.61 48.94 -41.56
N TRP A 1034 43.59 49.16 -42.46
CA TRP A 1034 44.05 50.48 -42.88
C TRP A 1034 42.95 51.32 -43.56
N GLU A 1035 42.19 50.74 -44.49
CA GLU A 1035 41.00 51.38 -45.07
C GLU A 1035 39.95 51.75 -44.01
N GLY A 1036 39.84 50.97 -42.94
CA GLY A 1036 38.98 51.25 -41.79
C GLY A 1036 39.53 52.34 -40.86
N PHE A 1037 40.85 52.38 -40.66
CA PHE A 1037 41.55 53.42 -39.90
C PHE A 1037 41.31 54.80 -40.52
N ILE A 1038 41.54 54.92 -41.84
CA ILE A 1038 41.31 56.16 -42.60
C ILE A 1038 39.85 56.64 -42.46
N LYS A 1039 38.87 55.74 -42.65
CA LYS A 1039 37.44 56.05 -42.50
C LYS A 1039 37.04 56.41 -41.06
N CYS A 1040 37.73 55.89 -40.06
CA CYS A 1040 37.56 56.31 -38.67
C CYS A 1040 38.09 57.74 -38.49
N CYS A 1041 39.33 58.03 -38.94
CA CYS A 1041 39.92 59.36 -38.87
C CYS A 1041 39.10 60.44 -39.62
N GLN A 1042 38.43 60.09 -40.72
CA GLN A 1042 37.50 60.98 -41.43
C GLN A 1042 36.24 61.30 -40.60
N ARG A 1043 35.78 60.38 -39.73
CA ARG A 1043 34.60 60.56 -38.87
C ARG A 1043 34.90 61.21 -37.52
N THR A 1044 36.14 61.12 -37.02
CA THR A 1044 36.57 61.68 -35.73
C THR A 1044 37.16 63.10 -35.82
N LYS A 1045 36.94 63.83 -36.92
CA LYS A 1045 37.41 65.23 -37.04
C LYS A 1045 36.76 66.10 -35.94
N PRO A 1046 37.48 67.04 -35.30
CA PRO A 1046 38.89 67.38 -35.50
C PRO A 1046 39.88 66.56 -34.65
N GLN A 1047 39.42 65.72 -33.72
CA GLN A 1047 40.31 65.03 -32.76
C GLN A 1047 41.31 64.07 -33.44
N SER A 1048 40.98 63.53 -34.62
CA SER A 1048 41.91 62.73 -35.43
C SER A 1048 43.16 63.48 -35.89
N PHE A 1049 43.17 64.81 -35.97
CA PHE A 1049 44.33 65.56 -36.48
C PHE A 1049 45.58 65.34 -35.61
N GLN A 1050 45.42 65.25 -34.28
CA GLN A 1050 46.53 64.91 -33.36
C GLN A 1050 47.04 63.47 -33.52
N VAL A 1051 46.26 62.58 -34.13
CA VAL A 1051 46.64 61.19 -34.41
C VAL A 1051 47.32 61.07 -35.78
N LEU A 1052 46.83 61.80 -36.79
CA LEU A 1052 47.44 61.84 -38.12
C LEU A 1052 48.87 62.41 -38.10
N LEU A 1053 49.14 63.39 -37.24
CA LEU A 1053 50.49 63.95 -37.04
C LEU A 1053 51.49 62.97 -36.37
N GLN A 1054 51.03 61.83 -35.87
CA GLN A 1054 51.86 60.76 -35.30
C GLN A 1054 52.16 59.63 -36.32
N LEU A 1055 51.62 59.70 -37.54
CA LEU A 1055 51.93 58.74 -38.60
C LEU A 1055 53.34 58.98 -39.17
N PRO A 1056 54.05 57.92 -39.63
CA PRO A 1056 55.28 58.11 -40.39
C PRO A 1056 54.98 58.76 -41.76
N PRO A 1057 55.94 59.53 -42.35
CA PRO A 1057 55.68 60.33 -43.54
C PRO A 1057 55.03 59.63 -44.75
N PRO A 1058 55.46 58.41 -45.19
CA PRO A 1058 54.84 57.79 -46.36
C PRO A 1058 53.40 57.31 -46.10
N GLN A 1059 53.07 56.90 -44.86
CA GLN A 1059 51.69 56.57 -44.49
C GLN A 1059 50.82 57.81 -44.41
N LEU A 1060 51.32 58.93 -43.87
CA LEU A 1060 50.57 60.20 -43.86
C LEU A 1060 50.25 60.66 -45.29
N GLN A 1061 51.22 60.57 -46.21
CA GLN A 1061 51.00 60.83 -47.62
C GLN A 1061 49.90 59.93 -48.21
N GLU A 1062 49.93 58.62 -47.94
CA GLU A 1062 48.91 57.66 -48.40
C GLU A 1062 47.50 58.01 -47.89
N VAL A 1063 47.37 58.45 -46.62
CA VAL A 1063 46.07 58.92 -46.07
C VAL A 1063 45.59 60.19 -46.78
N LEU A 1064 46.48 61.16 -47.02
CA LEU A 1064 46.14 62.41 -47.70
C LEU A 1064 45.79 62.20 -49.18
N ASP A 1065 46.45 61.28 -49.87
CA ASP A 1065 46.11 60.87 -51.25
C ASP A 1065 44.85 59.98 -51.32
N SER A 1066 44.48 59.27 -50.24
CA SER A 1066 43.24 58.49 -50.15
C SER A 1066 42.00 59.29 -49.73
N CYS A 1067 42.14 60.44 -49.05
CA CYS A 1067 41.02 61.25 -48.55
C CYS A 1067 41.30 62.76 -48.65
N LEU A 1068 40.76 63.38 -49.70
CA LEU A 1068 40.90 64.82 -49.96
C LEU A 1068 40.33 65.68 -48.81
N ASP A 1069 39.16 65.33 -48.25
CA ASP A 1069 38.50 66.08 -47.17
C ASP A 1069 39.33 66.25 -45.88
N LEU A 1070 40.45 65.55 -45.73
CA LEU A 1070 41.33 65.63 -44.57
C LEU A 1070 42.48 66.64 -44.78
N ARG A 1071 42.73 67.11 -46.01
CA ARG A 1071 43.86 67.98 -46.36
C ARG A 1071 43.75 69.37 -45.72
N ASP A 1072 42.81 70.18 -46.19
CA ASP A 1072 42.71 71.59 -45.79
C ASP A 1072 42.41 71.76 -44.28
N PRO A 1073 41.52 70.96 -43.64
CA PRO A 1073 41.30 71.04 -42.20
C PRO A 1073 42.52 70.67 -41.36
N LEU A 1074 43.35 69.71 -41.80
CA LEU A 1074 44.58 69.35 -41.09
C LEU A 1074 45.63 70.47 -41.22
N CYS A 1075 45.76 71.06 -42.41
CA CYS A 1075 46.63 72.21 -42.63
C CYS A 1075 46.23 73.41 -41.75
N GLN A 1076 44.95 73.78 -41.74
CA GLN A 1076 44.41 74.85 -40.90
C GLN A 1076 44.64 74.57 -39.40
N HIS A 1077 44.48 73.32 -38.96
CA HIS A 1077 44.74 72.93 -37.57
C HIS A 1077 46.22 73.12 -37.20
N VAL A 1078 47.16 72.69 -38.05
CA VAL A 1078 48.62 72.88 -37.84
C VAL A 1078 49.01 74.36 -37.87
N ASP A 1079 48.37 75.18 -38.71
CA ASP A 1079 48.66 76.61 -38.77
C ASP A 1079 48.33 77.33 -37.46
N THR A 1080 47.28 76.89 -36.74
CA THR A 1080 46.91 77.44 -35.41
C THR A 1080 47.89 77.12 -34.27
N PHE A 1081 48.90 76.26 -34.50
CA PHE A 1081 49.88 75.89 -33.46
C PHE A 1081 50.92 76.98 -33.20
N THR A 1082 51.33 77.13 -31.95
CA THR A 1082 52.49 77.94 -31.56
C THR A 1082 53.80 77.28 -31.99
N ASP A 1083 54.89 78.06 -32.11
CA ASP A 1083 56.16 77.55 -32.66
C ASP A 1083 56.78 76.43 -31.80
N HIS A 1084 56.59 76.46 -30.48
CA HIS A 1084 56.96 75.36 -29.59
C HIS A 1084 56.19 74.06 -29.86
N GLN A 1085 54.94 74.13 -30.33
CA GLN A 1085 54.14 72.96 -30.71
C GLN A 1085 54.54 72.45 -32.09
N LYS A 1086 54.79 73.37 -33.05
CA LYS A 1086 55.35 73.02 -34.38
C LYS A 1086 56.71 72.32 -34.27
N ALA A 1087 57.55 72.71 -33.31
CA ALA A 1087 58.84 72.07 -33.02
C ALA A 1087 58.76 70.62 -32.48
N HIS A 1088 57.58 70.15 -32.03
CA HIS A 1088 57.37 68.76 -31.60
C HIS A 1088 56.90 67.82 -32.73
N ILE A 1089 56.62 68.35 -33.92
CA ILE A 1089 56.27 67.57 -35.11
C ILE A 1089 57.58 67.22 -35.85
N SER A 1090 57.72 66.00 -36.37
CA SER A 1090 58.91 65.65 -37.15
C SER A 1090 59.03 66.51 -38.42
N LYS A 1091 60.24 66.94 -38.76
CA LYS A 1091 60.51 67.77 -39.94
C LYS A 1091 60.06 67.10 -41.24
N ASP A 1092 60.19 65.76 -41.31
CA ASP A 1092 59.76 64.99 -42.48
C ASP A 1092 58.24 64.94 -42.63
N VAL A 1093 57.49 65.05 -41.52
CA VAL A 1093 56.03 65.12 -41.49
C VAL A 1093 55.56 66.51 -41.94
N MET A 1094 56.24 67.58 -41.49
CA MET A 1094 56.00 68.95 -41.97
C MET A 1094 56.26 69.09 -43.47
N GLY A 1095 57.37 68.52 -43.99
CA GLY A 1095 57.70 68.56 -45.41
C GLY A 1095 56.65 67.91 -46.32
N VAL A 1096 55.97 66.85 -45.86
CA VAL A 1096 54.82 66.27 -46.59
C VAL A 1096 53.65 67.24 -46.64
N LEU A 1097 53.31 67.89 -45.52
CA LEU A 1097 52.20 68.85 -45.45
C LEU A 1097 52.47 70.10 -46.32
N GLU A 1098 53.69 70.62 -46.30
CA GLU A 1098 54.12 71.75 -47.14
C GLU A 1098 54.09 71.38 -48.64
N SER A 1099 54.50 70.16 -49.01
CA SER A 1099 54.39 69.65 -50.38
C SER A 1099 52.95 69.57 -50.91
N PHE A 1100 51.95 69.43 -50.03
CA PHE A 1100 50.53 69.47 -50.43
C PHE A 1100 49.97 70.90 -50.47
N LYS A 1101 50.37 71.81 -49.57
CA LYS A 1101 50.02 73.23 -49.65
C LYS A 1101 50.41 73.82 -51.01
N SER A 1102 51.62 73.53 -51.48
CA SER A 1102 52.13 73.95 -52.79
C SER A 1102 51.34 73.43 -54.01
N LYS A 1103 50.40 72.48 -53.85
CA LYS A 1103 49.58 71.94 -54.95
C LYS A 1103 48.21 72.61 -55.05
N ASN A 1104 47.56 72.94 -53.93
CA ASN A 1104 46.17 73.44 -53.93
C ASN A 1104 46.02 74.84 -54.57
N GLU A 1105 47.06 75.68 -54.57
CA GLU A 1105 47.03 77.00 -55.23
C GLU A 1105 46.90 76.92 -56.76
N SER A 1106 47.17 75.76 -57.38
CA SER A 1106 47.20 75.60 -58.83
C SER A 1106 45.84 75.30 -59.49
N SER A 1107 44.80 74.99 -58.71
CA SER A 1107 43.60 74.30 -59.23
C SER A 1107 42.26 75.05 -59.15
N ILE A 1108 42.20 76.27 -58.59
CA ILE A 1108 40.93 77.00 -58.38
C ILE A 1108 40.85 78.25 -59.28
N SER A 1109 40.50 78.05 -60.55
CA SER A 1109 40.14 79.16 -61.46
C SER A 1109 39.07 78.77 -62.51
N ARG A 1110 37.80 78.69 -62.08
CA ARG A 1110 36.57 78.97 -62.88
C ARG A 1110 35.29 78.62 -62.11
N SER A 1111 34.52 79.66 -61.77
CA SER A 1111 33.04 79.64 -61.67
C SER A 1111 32.45 79.84 -63.10
N PRO A 1112 31.12 80.01 -63.37
CA PRO A 1112 29.95 80.14 -62.46
C PRO A 1112 28.72 79.28 -62.95
N ASP A 1113 27.40 79.50 -62.72
CA ASP A 1113 26.59 80.54 -62.03
C ASP A 1113 25.12 80.09 -61.71
N TYR A 1114 24.27 81.01 -61.20
CA TYR A 1114 22.77 81.12 -61.16
C TYR A 1114 21.88 79.83 -61.23
N HIS A 1115 21.07 79.47 -60.20
CA HIS A 1115 19.75 80.02 -59.74
C HIS A 1115 18.49 79.55 -60.56
N LEU A 1116 17.20 79.67 -60.15
CA LEU A 1116 16.55 80.43 -59.06
C LEU A 1116 15.35 79.68 -58.35
N GLU A 1117 14.08 80.10 -58.52
CA GLU A 1117 12.83 79.78 -57.77
C GLU A 1117 11.75 79.07 -58.65
N ASP A 1118 10.62 78.49 -58.17
CA ASP A 1118 9.47 79.12 -57.46
C ASP A 1118 8.63 78.14 -56.55
N SER A 1119 7.47 78.59 -56.05
CA SER A 1119 6.86 78.21 -54.76
C SER A 1119 5.30 78.02 -54.78
N VAL A 1120 4.59 78.20 -53.64
CA VAL A 1120 3.11 78.08 -53.40
C VAL A 1120 2.61 76.61 -53.19
N GLU A 1121 1.72 76.20 -52.25
CA GLU A 1121 0.83 76.90 -51.27
C GLU A 1121 0.63 76.19 -49.87
N LYS A 1122 -0.16 76.86 -49.02
CA LYS A 1122 -0.74 76.64 -47.66
C LYS A 1122 -1.82 75.53 -47.59
N THR A 1123 -2.48 75.09 -46.49
CA THR A 1123 -2.36 75.12 -44.98
C THR A 1123 -3.48 74.24 -44.37
N GLY A 1124 -3.29 73.63 -43.17
CA GLY A 1124 -4.37 73.48 -42.16
C GLY A 1124 -4.69 72.08 -41.56
N GLU A 1125 -4.37 71.92 -40.26
CA GLU A 1125 -5.06 71.10 -39.21
C GLU A 1125 -5.14 69.52 -39.34
N PRO A 1126 -5.43 68.74 -38.25
CA PRO A 1126 -4.62 68.67 -37.02
C PRO A 1126 -4.44 67.26 -36.32
N LEU A 1127 -3.27 67.05 -35.68
CA LEU A 1127 -3.03 66.26 -34.43
C LEU A 1127 -3.12 64.68 -34.48
N PRO A 1128 -2.92 63.90 -33.36
CA PRO A 1128 -1.62 63.23 -33.00
C PRO A 1128 -1.80 61.74 -32.56
N PRO A 1129 -0.90 61.06 -31.79
CA PRO A 1129 0.57 61.14 -31.58
C PRO A 1129 1.30 60.03 -32.40
N GLY A 1130 2.58 59.63 -32.26
CA GLY A 1130 3.67 59.87 -31.29
C GLY A 1130 4.00 58.61 -30.47
N GLU A 1131 5.29 58.36 -30.20
CA GLU A 1131 5.88 57.12 -29.60
C GLU A 1131 5.80 55.84 -30.48
N ASP A 1132 6.85 55.01 -30.64
CA ASP A 1132 8.27 55.23 -30.34
C ASP A 1132 9.26 54.33 -31.15
N HIS A 1133 10.54 54.69 -31.06
CA HIS A 1133 11.79 54.05 -31.53
C HIS A 1133 11.86 52.62 -32.12
N VAL A 1134 12.71 52.49 -33.17
CA VAL A 1134 13.73 51.41 -33.33
C VAL A 1134 15.08 52.04 -33.69
#